data_AF-A0A932FPZ4-F1
#
_entry.id   AF-A0A932FPZ4-F1
#
_cell.length_a   1.000
_cell.length_b   1.000
_cell.length_c   1.000
_cell.angle_alpha   90.00
_cell.angle_beta   90.00
_cell.angle_gamma   90.00
#
_symmetry.space_group_name_H-M   'P 1'
#
loop_
_entity.id
_entity.type
_entity.pdbx_description
1 polymer ?
#
loop_
_entity_poly.entity_id
_entity_poly.type
_entity_poly.pdbx_seq_one_letter_code
_entity_poly.pdbx_strand_id
1 'polypeptide(L)'
;MTLTTGISVGNITFEEGTTLITGNTLTLAGVSGSNIDVSSGLTSTINSILAGSATLNKNGLGTFVTGGASGNTHTGAVNINAGVFEIAKTAFVGGINNAAAVFIASGATLRLNGAAAYTQETIGPLSGAGTVTNVGAAAVNLVVADGGVSTTFSGTLTDTTNNLNLVKNAGAGTLTLTGANSYDGTTTVSTGVLNIQNATALGTTTGGTTVASGAALEIQNNIAVGAEALSLAGTGVSSGGALRNVSGTNSYAGNITLTAATEIQSDAGSLSLSGNISGATFGLTFDGAGDTAVSGVIGTTSGTLTKNGAGTLTLSGANTYAGKTTINAGTVSINTLANVSGGASALGAPTSAANGTIAIGSTTTGAMLAYTGSGSTTNRVIDLAGTTGGATLDASGSGALVFTSAFTATGAGSKTLTLTGSSTAANTIQGAIVNNSGTNVTSLVKSGAGTWVLSGANTFTGTTAINGGTLRIDADNRLGTAPGAATANKLTFDGGTLETTASFTLNANRGTTINAGGGTFDVNAGTTLTYNGILAGAGTLTKADTGTLILGGATTNIHTGDINVNAGTLQIAKTVANTAIGDSAAVTVATGANLTFTGGVSETIGSLAGGGTVDNTNAAAIALTAGGNNTSTNFSGVIQDTGGNLTLAKTGTGTLTLSGATANTFAGSLNINDGTVALAKTAGVSAYAGSTINIGNGAGAADSAVLRLDSSNQIVDTAALVFASDGRLDLNGQTETVASIAGSGEILIGTGQLTAGNALDTIFSGELTGTTGTFTKTGTGTLTLASTINYGGVFELNSGTLSLSNITANIGTLSLTGNSTIDFAGAASTLNVTNLNLNGFTLNITNWTNATDYFFATNWTGATVDTTGAAPMNQVTFNGFSATNTKWQGYDSQVTPVPEPATYGALLVGAMTAFLAWRRRRA
;
A
#
# COMPACT_ATOMS: atom_id res chain seq x y z
N MET A 1 -10.03 -43.85 -78.19
CA MET A 1 -11.49 -43.92 -78.38
C MET A 1 -11.99 -42.53 -78.77
N THR A 2 -12.72 -42.41 -79.88
CA THR A 2 -13.33 -41.13 -80.29
C THR A 2 -14.84 -41.22 -80.12
N LEU A 3 -15.41 -40.33 -79.29
CA LEU A 3 -16.84 -40.22 -79.06
C LEU A 3 -17.48 -39.42 -80.20
N THR A 4 -18.28 -40.08 -81.04
CA THR A 4 -19.03 -39.40 -82.10
C THR A 4 -20.33 -38.78 -81.58
N THR A 5 -20.91 -39.34 -80.53
CA THR A 5 -22.07 -38.81 -79.77
C THR A 5 -21.74 -38.72 -78.29
N GLY A 6 -22.46 -37.89 -77.55
CA GLY A 6 -22.31 -37.85 -76.09
C GLY A 6 -22.70 -39.20 -75.46
N ILE A 7 -21.92 -39.66 -74.47
CA ILE A 7 -22.18 -40.90 -73.74
C ILE A 7 -22.26 -40.66 -72.23
N SER A 8 -23.04 -41.48 -71.53
CA SER A 8 -23.18 -41.43 -70.07
C SER A 8 -22.63 -42.73 -69.47
N VAL A 9 -21.80 -42.62 -68.43
CA VAL A 9 -21.15 -43.76 -67.78
C VAL A 9 -21.27 -43.69 -66.26
N GLY A 10 -21.41 -44.86 -65.63
CA GLY A 10 -21.40 -45.01 -64.18
C GLY A 10 -19.97 -45.01 -63.63
N ASN A 11 -19.23 -46.09 -63.89
CA ASN A 11 -17.83 -46.26 -63.50
C ASN A 11 -16.97 -46.48 -64.76
N ILE A 12 -15.69 -46.09 -64.68
CA ILE A 12 -14.69 -46.32 -65.72
C ILE A 12 -13.46 -46.98 -65.08
N THR A 13 -13.00 -48.07 -65.68
CA THR A 13 -11.76 -48.76 -65.27
C THR A 13 -10.84 -48.87 -66.47
N PHE A 14 -9.56 -48.53 -66.28
CA PHE A 14 -8.49 -48.63 -67.27
C PHE A 14 -7.45 -49.65 -66.76
N GLU A 15 -7.40 -50.81 -67.40
CA GLU A 15 -6.60 -51.97 -66.94
C GLU A 15 -5.31 -52.18 -67.75
N GLU A 16 -5.26 -51.75 -69.01
CA GLU A 16 -4.10 -51.94 -69.89
C GLU A 16 -3.83 -50.73 -70.81
N GLY A 17 -2.54 -50.42 -71.02
CA GLY A 17 -2.07 -49.42 -71.99
C GLY A 17 -2.34 -47.95 -71.63
N THR A 18 -1.84 -47.03 -72.45
CA THR A 18 -2.19 -45.60 -72.37
C THR A 18 -3.48 -45.35 -73.15
N THR A 19 -4.55 -44.93 -72.48
CA THR A 19 -5.85 -44.70 -73.14
C THR A 19 -6.07 -43.22 -73.43
N LEU A 20 -6.48 -42.89 -74.66
CA LEU A 20 -6.91 -41.53 -75.04
C LEU A 20 -8.38 -41.54 -75.47
N ILE A 21 -9.23 -40.78 -74.78
CA ILE A 21 -10.63 -40.52 -75.14
C ILE A 21 -10.76 -39.11 -75.70
N THR A 22 -11.26 -38.96 -76.92
CA THR A 22 -11.46 -37.67 -77.61
C THR A 22 -12.87 -37.57 -78.20
N GLY A 23 -13.27 -36.40 -78.69
CA GLY A 23 -14.56 -36.21 -79.36
C GLY A 23 -15.63 -35.55 -78.48
N ASN A 24 -16.88 -36.03 -78.55
CA ASN A 24 -18.06 -35.49 -77.87
C ASN A 24 -18.02 -35.64 -76.33
N THR A 25 -19.07 -35.22 -75.63
CA THR A 25 -19.17 -35.18 -74.16
C THR A 25 -19.22 -36.58 -73.50
N LEU A 26 -18.47 -36.75 -72.41
CA LEU A 26 -18.54 -37.90 -71.50
C LEU A 26 -19.19 -37.47 -70.18
N THR A 27 -20.42 -37.93 -69.92
CA THR A 27 -21.18 -37.61 -68.71
C THR A 27 -20.99 -38.68 -67.64
N LEU A 28 -20.56 -38.29 -66.45
CA LEU A 28 -20.52 -39.16 -65.26
C LEU A 28 -21.88 -39.15 -64.56
N ALA A 29 -22.55 -40.30 -64.48
CA ALA A 29 -23.91 -40.44 -63.97
C ALA A 29 -24.09 -41.57 -62.95
N GLY A 30 -23.04 -41.89 -62.18
CA GLY A 30 -23.11 -42.90 -61.13
C GLY A 30 -24.03 -42.49 -59.97
N VAL A 31 -24.94 -43.39 -59.57
CA VAL A 31 -25.93 -43.15 -58.48
C VAL A 31 -25.30 -43.00 -57.09
N SER A 32 -24.08 -43.50 -56.88
CA SER A 32 -23.32 -43.38 -55.62
C SER A 32 -21.97 -42.69 -55.84
N GLY A 33 -21.89 -41.85 -56.88
CA GLY A 33 -20.63 -41.40 -57.44
C GLY A 33 -20.15 -42.30 -58.58
N SER A 34 -19.19 -41.78 -59.34
CA SER A 34 -18.57 -42.39 -60.50
C SER A 34 -17.11 -42.67 -60.21
N ASN A 35 -16.75 -43.96 -60.13
CA ASN A 35 -15.37 -44.38 -59.92
C ASN A 35 -14.59 -44.30 -61.24
N ILE A 36 -13.39 -43.74 -61.19
CA ILE A 36 -12.41 -43.71 -62.27
C ILE A 36 -11.14 -44.39 -61.77
N ASP A 37 -10.92 -45.63 -62.19
CA ASP A 37 -9.82 -46.45 -61.71
C ASP A 37 -8.80 -46.68 -62.83
N VAL A 38 -7.65 -46.03 -62.71
CA VAL A 38 -6.50 -46.25 -63.60
C VAL A 38 -5.50 -47.15 -62.88
N SER A 39 -5.16 -48.29 -63.48
CA SER A 39 -4.22 -49.24 -62.88
C SER A 39 -2.82 -48.64 -62.68
N SER A 40 -2.06 -49.20 -61.74
CA SER A 40 -0.73 -48.70 -61.38
C SER A 40 0.20 -48.60 -62.59
N GLY A 41 0.97 -47.52 -62.69
CA GLY A 41 1.91 -47.27 -63.78
C GLY A 41 1.28 -46.87 -65.12
N LEU A 42 -0.05 -46.85 -65.23
CA LEU A 42 -0.75 -46.42 -66.44
C LEU A 42 -1.13 -44.93 -66.39
N THR A 43 -1.31 -44.35 -67.57
CA THR A 43 -1.84 -43.00 -67.78
C THR A 43 -3.02 -43.06 -68.75
N SER A 44 -4.17 -42.54 -68.33
CA SER A 44 -5.37 -42.45 -69.16
C SER A 44 -5.84 -41.01 -69.29
N THR A 45 -6.01 -40.54 -70.52
CA THR A 45 -6.33 -39.16 -70.86
C THR A 45 -7.71 -39.03 -71.47
N ILE A 46 -8.49 -38.07 -70.98
CA ILE A 46 -9.78 -37.67 -71.54
C ILE A 46 -9.66 -36.23 -72.05
N ASN A 47 -9.64 -36.08 -73.36
CA ASN A 47 -9.70 -34.79 -74.07
C ASN A 47 -11.12 -34.39 -74.48
N SER A 48 -12.09 -35.29 -74.33
CA SER A 48 -13.53 -34.98 -74.38
C SER A 48 -13.96 -34.09 -73.22
N ILE A 49 -15.10 -33.40 -73.37
CA ILE A 49 -15.74 -32.66 -72.26
C ILE A 49 -16.21 -33.66 -71.20
N LEU A 50 -15.69 -33.55 -69.97
CA LEU A 50 -16.20 -34.30 -68.82
C LEU A 50 -17.38 -33.55 -68.19
N ALA A 51 -18.54 -34.20 -68.06
CA ALA A 51 -19.80 -33.62 -67.58
C ALA A 51 -20.44 -34.46 -66.47
N GLY A 52 -21.58 -34.01 -65.94
CA GLY A 52 -22.38 -34.71 -64.92
C GLY A 52 -22.21 -34.16 -63.50
N SER A 53 -23.09 -34.55 -62.58
CA SER A 53 -23.12 -34.03 -61.20
C SER A 53 -22.79 -35.08 -60.13
N ALA A 54 -22.58 -36.34 -60.51
CA ALA A 54 -22.16 -37.40 -59.59
C ALA A 54 -20.75 -37.12 -59.05
N THR A 55 -20.46 -37.48 -57.81
CA THR A 55 -19.09 -37.38 -57.27
C THR A 55 -18.11 -38.19 -58.11
N LEU A 56 -17.00 -37.61 -58.54
CA LEU A 56 -15.91 -38.32 -59.23
C LEU A 56 -14.95 -38.89 -58.18
N ASN A 57 -14.82 -40.22 -58.10
CA ASN A 57 -13.87 -40.89 -57.21
C ASN A 57 -12.72 -41.49 -58.01
N LYS A 58 -11.50 -40.99 -57.82
CA LYS A 58 -10.28 -41.52 -58.43
C LYS A 58 -9.58 -42.47 -57.45
N ASN A 59 -9.79 -43.78 -57.57
CA ASN A 59 -9.25 -44.79 -56.62
C ASN A 59 -8.07 -45.62 -57.16
N GLY A 60 -7.83 -45.63 -58.46
CA GLY A 60 -6.69 -46.34 -59.05
C GLY A 60 -5.34 -45.69 -58.73
N LEU A 61 -4.24 -46.45 -58.70
CA LEU A 61 -2.89 -45.92 -58.42
C LEU A 61 -2.23 -45.17 -59.59
N GLY A 62 -2.75 -45.34 -60.82
CA GLY A 62 -2.22 -44.68 -62.02
C GLY A 62 -2.59 -43.20 -62.16
N THR A 63 -2.28 -42.62 -63.31
CA THR A 63 -2.56 -41.21 -63.66
C THR A 63 -3.83 -41.09 -64.49
N PHE A 64 -4.80 -40.33 -63.98
CA PHE A 64 -5.97 -39.92 -64.76
C PHE A 64 -5.80 -38.46 -65.20
N VAL A 65 -5.85 -38.20 -66.51
CA VAL A 65 -5.58 -36.89 -67.11
C VAL A 65 -6.85 -36.31 -67.72
N THR A 66 -7.20 -35.08 -67.35
CA THR A 66 -8.17 -34.28 -68.09
C THR A 66 -7.43 -33.29 -69.00
N GLY A 67 -7.62 -33.42 -70.31
CA GLY A 67 -6.89 -32.65 -71.32
C GLY A 67 -7.79 -32.01 -72.38
N GLY A 68 -7.18 -31.53 -73.46
CA GLY A 68 -7.88 -30.94 -74.60
C GLY A 68 -8.21 -29.44 -74.46
N ALA A 69 -8.78 -28.87 -75.52
CA ALA A 69 -9.07 -27.43 -75.64
C ALA A 69 -10.48 -27.03 -75.16
N SER A 70 -11.34 -28.00 -74.84
CA SER A 70 -12.70 -27.75 -74.35
C SER A 70 -12.76 -27.90 -72.82
N GLY A 71 -13.57 -27.06 -72.17
CA GLY A 71 -13.70 -27.05 -70.72
C GLY A 71 -14.64 -28.12 -70.19
N ASN A 72 -14.28 -28.69 -69.05
CA ASN A 72 -15.13 -29.65 -68.35
C ASN A 72 -16.32 -28.93 -67.71
N THR A 73 -17.49 -29.54 -67.78
CA THR A 73 -18.77 -29.03 -67.26
C THR A 73 -19.33 -29.90 -66.14
N HIS A 74 -18.53 -30.85 -65.64
CA HIS A 74 -18.81 -31.64 -64.45
C HIS A 74 -19.18 -30.72 -63.28
N THR A 75 -20.00 -31.13 -62.31
CA THR A 75 -20.36 -30.31 -61.14
C THR A 75 -20.30 -31.04 -59.80
N GLY A 76 -20.09 -32.36 -59.81
CA GLY A 76 -19.96 -33.16 -58.60
C GLY A 76 -18.61 -32.95 -57.91
N ALA A 77 -18.55 -33.30 -56.61
CA ALA A 77 -17.30 -33.29 -55.87
C ALA A 77 -16.25 -34.23 -56.50
N VAL A 78 -14.97 -33.92 -56.35
CA VAL A 78 -13.84 -34.71 -56.85
C VAL A 78 -13.04 -35.26 -55.67
N ASN A 79 -13.06 -36.57 -55.50
CA ASN A 79 -12.29 -37.30 -54.51
C ASN A 79 -11.10 -37.99 -55.18
N ILE A 80 -9.89 -37.54 -54.89
CA ILE A 80 -8.65 -38.16 -55.34
C ILE A 80 -8.17 -39.07 -54.21
N ASN A 81 -8.62 -40.32 -54.24
CA ASN A 81 -8.35 -41.30 -53.19
C ASN A 81 -6.98 -41.97 -53.34
N ALA A 82 -6.45 -42.06 -54.57
CA ALA A 82 -5.14 -42.64 -54.86
C ALA A 82 -4.58 -42.20 -56.22
N GLY A 83 -3.26 -42.36 -56.38
CA GLY A 83 -2.53 -42.05 -57.62
C GLY A 83 -2.57 -40.57 -57.98
N VAL A 84 -2.52 -40.27 -59.27
CA VAL A 84 -2.47 -38.89 -59.78
C VAL A 84 -3.75 -38.54 -60.53
N PHE A 85 -4.36 -37.41 -60.19
CA PHE A 85 -5.31 -36.69 -61.03
C PHE A 85 -4.57 -35.51 -61.67
N GLU A 86 -4.38 -35.54 -62.99
CA GLU A 86 -3.66 -34.52 -63.73
C GLU A 86 -4.62 -33.66 -64.55
N ILE A 87 -4.39 -32.35 -64.53
CA ILE A 87 -5.04 -31.39 -65.42
C ILE A 87 -4.00 -30.90 -66.44
N ALA A 88 -4.17 -31.27 -67.70
CA ALA A 88 -3.27 -30.95 -68.82
C ALA A 88 -4.01 -30.21 -69.96
N LYS A 89 -4.66 -29.09 -69.61
CA LYS A 89 -5.46 -28.26 -70.53
C LYS A 89 -4.58 -27.27 -71.30
N THR A 90 -5.00 -26.91 -72.53
CA THR A 90 -4.26 -25.99 -73.39
C THR A 90 -4.59 -24.51 -73.18
N ALA A 91 -5.68 -24.20 -72.47
CA ALA A 91 -6.14 -22.84 -72.12
C ALA A 91 -7.02 -22.89 -70.86
N PHE A 92 -7.34 -21.73 -70.28
CA PHE A 92 -8.31 -21.60 -69.16
C PHE A 92 -9.73 -21.96 -69.61
N VAL A 93 -10.01 -23.26 -69.62
CA VAL A 93 -11.30 -23.85 -69.95
C VAL A 93 -11.52 -25.00 -68.96
N GLY A 94 -12.08 -24.72 -67.79
CA GLY A 94 -12.49 -25.67 -66.73
C GLY A 94 -11.72 -27.00 -66.65
N GLY A 95 -10.69 -27.09 -65.81
CA GLY A 95 -9.94 -28.32 -65.54
C GLY A 95 -10.75 -29.31 -64.70
N ILE A 96 -11.02 -28.94 -63.45
CA ILE A 96 -12.14 -29.35 -62.62
C ILE A 96 -13.09 -28.14 -62.60
N ASN A 97 -14.40 -28.33 -62.49
CA ASN A 97 -15.30 -27.17 -62.54
C ASN A 97 -15.20 -26.31 -61.26
N ASN A 98 -15.48 -25.02 -61.42
CA ASN A 98 -15.38 -23.97 -60.41
C ASN A 98 -16.26 -24.13 -59.14
N ALA A 99 -17.06 -25.21 -59.00
CA ALA A 99 -17.96 -25.41 -57.86
C ALA A 99 -17.79 -26.75 -57.14
N ALA A 100 -16.92 -27.65 -57.62
CA ALA A 100 -16.73 -28.96 -57.00
C ALA A 100 -15.79 -28.88 -55.79
N ALA A 101 -16.22 -29.42 -54.64
CA ALA A 101 -15.30 -29.71 -53.54
C ALA A 101 -14.24 -30.71 -54.01
N VAL A 102 -12.98 -30.48 -53.62
CA VAL A 102 -11.84 -31.35 -53.96
C VAL A 102 -11.27 -31.92 -52.67
N PHE A 103 -11.30 -33.25 -52.56
CA PHE A 103 -10.64 -34.00 -51.49
C PHE A 103 -9.45 -34.76 -52.06
N ILE A 104 -8.30 -34.68 -51.40
CA ILE A 104 -7.07 -35.38 -51.80
C ILE A 104 -6.59 -36.24 -50.64
N ALA A 105 -6.70 -37.55 -50.77
CA ALA A 105 -6.24 -38.49 -49.75
C ALA A 105 -4.72 -38.45 -49.59
N SER A 106 -4.24 -38.89 -48.43
CA SER A 106 -2.80 -39.04 -48.19
C SER A 106 -2.16 -39.95 -49.24
N GLY A 107 -1.02 -39.52 -49.80
CA GLY A 107 -0.32 -40.24 -50.87
C GLY A 107 -0.91 -40.06 -52.27
N ALA A 108 -2.05 -39.40 -52.42
CA ALA A 108 -2.62 -39.03 -53.72
C ALA A 108 -2.14 -37.64 -54.18
N THR A 109 -2.24 -37.35 -55.47
CA THR A 109 -1.75 -36.09 -56.05
C THR A 109 -2.76 -35.45 -57.02
N LEU A 110 -3.05 -34.17 -56.83
CA LEU A 110 -3.57 -33.30 -57.88
C LEU A 110 -2.39 -32.59 -58.57
N ARG A 111 -2.21 -32.84 -59.87
CA ARG A 111 -1.10 -32.32 -60.65
C ARG A 111 -1.59 -31.36 -61.73
N LEU A 112 -1.13 -30.11 -61.67
CA LEU A 112 -1.40 -29.08 -62.66
C LEU A 112 -0.26 -29.11 -63.68
N ASN A 113 -0.55 -29.49 -64.93
CA ASN A 113 0.41 -29.64 -66.02
C ASN A 113 -0.13 -28.99 -67.31
N GLY A 114 -0.72 -27.80 -67.17
CA GLY A 114 -1.29 -27.07 -68.29
C GLY A 114 -0.23 -26.47 -69.24
N ALA A 115 -0.67 -26.14 -70.45
CA ALA A 115 0.14 -25.36 -71.39
C ALA A 115 0.32 -23.90 -70.91
N ALA A 116 1.17 -23.13 -71.59
CA ALA A 116 1.51 -21.76 -71.16
C ALA A 116 0.29 -20.81 -70.99
N ALA A 117 -0.82 -21.05 -71.70
CA ALA A 117 -2.04 -20.24 -71.59
C ALA A 117 -2.98 -20.69 -70.44
N TYR A 118 -2.64 -21.75 -69.71
CA TYR A 118 -3.38 -22.23 -68.55
C TYR A 118 -2.75 -21.66 -67.27
N THR A 119 -3.21 -20.48 -66.85
CA THR A 119 -2.64 -19.71 -65.73
C THR A 119 -3.50 -19.75 -64.47
N GLN A 120 -4.62 -20.48 -64.49
CA GLN A 120 -5.55 -20.55 -63.37
C GLN A 120 -6.30 -21.89 -63.37
N GLU A 121 -6.51 -22.42 -62.17
CA GLU A 121 -7.45 -23.49 -61.88
C GLU A 121 -8.36 -23.05 -60.74
N THR A 122 -9.68 -23.14 -60.90
CA THR A 122 -10.63 -22.80 -59.83
C THR A 122 -11.33 -24.05 -59.34
N ILE A 123 -11.24 -24.31 -58.04
CA ILE A 123 -11.87 -25.42 -57.35
C ILE A 123 -12.81 -24.91 -56.26
N GLY A 124 -13.73 -25.75 -55.80
CA GLY A 124 -14.50 -25.52 -54.59
C GLY A 124 -13.65 -25.68 -53.32
N PRO A 125 -14.26 -26.06 -52.17
CA PRO A 125 -13.51 -26.31 -50.93
C PRO A 125 -12.42 -27.38 -51.11
N LEU A 126 -11.20 -27.09 -50.65
CA LEU A 126 -10.04 -27.99 -50.70
C LEU A 126 -9.84 -28.68 -49.35
N SER A 127 -9.72 -30.01 -49.35
CA SER A 127 -9.49 -30.78 -48.11
C SER A 127 -8.63 -32.03 -48.34
N GLY A 128 -8.17 -32.62 -47.24
CA GLY A 128 -7.39 -33.86 -47.25
C GLY A 128 -5.91 -33.66 -46.93
N ALA A 129 -5.09 -34.66 -47.25
CA ALA A 129 -3.68 -34.75 -46.83
C ALA A 129 -2.72 -35.13 -47.97
N GLY A 130 -3.16 -35.08 -49.22
CA GLY A 130 -2.33 -35.40 -50.39
C GLY A 130 -1.51 -34.21 -50.90
N THR A 131 -0.97 -34.33 -52.11
CA THR A 131 -0.14 -33.30 -52.73
C THR A 131 -0.91 -32.54 -53.81
N VAL A 132 -0.76 -31.22 -53.85
CA VAL A 132 -1.10 -30.41 -55.02
C VAL A 132 0.19 -29.85 -55.59
N THR A 133 0.45 -30.07 -56.87
CA THR A 133 1.71 -29.64 -57.49
C THR A 133 1.53 -28.98 -58.86
N ASN A 134 2.27 -27.91 -59.11
CA ASN A 134 2.46 -27.37 -60.46
C ASN A 134 3.73 -27.94 -61.10
N VAL A 135 3.57 -28.56 -62.26
CA VAL A 135 4.65 -29.02 -63.14
C VAL A 135 4.50 -28.47 -64.56
N GLY A 136 3.53 -27.57 -64.77
CA GLY A 136 3.16 -27.03 -66.07
C GLY A 136 4.17 -26.04 -66.65
N ALA A 137 3.88 -25.58 -67.86
CA ALA A 137 4.75 -24.69 -68.61
C ALA A 137 4.71 -23.21 -68.16
N ALA A 138 3.80 -22.85 -67.25
CA ALA A 138 3.64 -21.50 -66.71
C ALA A 138 3.23 -21.54 -65.23
N ALA A 139 3.28 -20.38 -64.57
CA ALA A 139 2.75 -20.22 -63.23
C ALA A 139 1.22 -20.37 -63.21
N VAL A 140 0.68 -21.04 -62.18
CA VAL A 140 -0.75 -21.33 -62.07
C VAL A 140 -1.33 -20.82 -60.77
N ASN A 141 -2.43 -20.07 -60.87
CA ASN A 141 -3.26 -19.69 -59.73
C ASN A 141 -4.22 -20.82 -59.37
N LEU A 142 -3.98 -21.52 -58.27
CA LEU A 142 -4.97 -22.39 -57.65
C LEU A 142 -5.94 -21.54 -56.83
N VAL A 143 -7.12 -21.30 -57.39
CA VAL A 143 -8.20 -20.54 -56.76
C VAL A 143 -9.11 -21.50 -55.99
N VAL A 144 -9.11 -21.39 -54.67
CA VAL A 144 -10.03 -22.10 -53.77
C VAL A 144 -11.25 -21.22 -53.52
N ALA A 145 -12.33 -21.49 -54.25
CA ALA A 145 -13.62 -20.82 -54.16
C ALA A 145 -14.56 -21.61 -53.23
N ASP A 146 -14.41 -21.43 -51.92
CA ASP A 146 -15.02 -22.32 -50.93
C ASP A 146 -16.55 -22.20 -50.79
N GLY A 147 -17.18 -21.19 -51.38
CA GLY A 147 -18.63 -20.99 -51.30
C GLY A 147 -19.15 -20.79 -49.87
N GLY A 148 -18.28 -20.43 -48.91
CA GLY A 148 -18.60 -20.29 -47.50
C GLY A 148 -18.28 -21.50 -46.62
N VAL A 149 -17.74 -22.59 -47.18
CA VAL A 149 -17.44 -23.83 -46.45
C VAL A 149 -16.04 -23.81 -45.85
N SER A 150 -15.92 -24.02 -44.54
CA SER A 150 -14.60 -24.16 -43.89
C SER A 150 -14.04 -25.58 -44.06
N THR A 151 -12.76 -25.67 -44.39
CA THR A 151 -12.05 -26.94 -44.67
C THR A 151 -10.65 -26.96 -44.08
N THR A 152 -10.09 -28.17 -43.94
CA THR A 152 -8.70 -28.39 -43.53
C THR A 152 -7.96 -29.18 -44.60
N PHE A 153 -6.83 -28.64 -45.02
CA PHE A 153 -5.86 -29.31 -45.88
C PHE A 153 -4.55 -29.49 -45.10
N SER A 154 -4.25 -30.74 -44.77
CA SER A 154 -3.04 -31.17 -44.08
C SER A 154 -1.94 -31.64 -45.02
N GLY A 155 -2.20 -31.55 -46.33
CA GLY A 155 -1.31 -31.97 -47.39
C GLY A 155 -0.25 -30.94 -47.73
N THR A 156 0.41 -31.14 -48.88
CA THR A 156 1.51 -30.30 -49.36
C THR A 156 1.13 -29.61 -50.67
N LEU A 157 1.25 -28.29 -50.71
CA LEU A 157 1.28 -27.45 -51.91
C LEU A 157 2.74 -27.25 -52.31
N THR A 158 3.08 -27.54 -53.56
CA THR A 158 4.47 -27.49 -54.06
C THR A 158 4.52 -27.15 -55.55
N ASP A 159 5.68 -26.75 -56.04
CA ASP A 159 5.96 -26.56 -57.45
C ASP A 159 7.34 -27.12 -57.82
N THR A 160 7.67 -27.06 -59.10
CA THR A 160 8.93 -27.61 -59.63
C THR A 160 9.62 -26.64 -60.58
N THR A 161 9.03 -26.41 -61.76
CA THR A 161 9.59 -25.55 -62.81
C THR A 161 8.99 -24.16 -62.81
N ASN A 162 7.71 -24.03 -62.48
CA ASN A 162 6.97 -22.78 -62.47
C ASN A 162 6.07 -22.69 -61.24
N ASN A 163 5.87 -21.47 -60.76
CA ASN A 163 5.24 -21.21 -59.47
C ASN A 163 3.80 -21.74 -59.39
N LEU A 164 3.46 -22.34 -58.26
CA LEU A 164 2.09 -22.51 -57.81
C LEU A 164 1.71 -21.30 -56.95
N ASN A 165 0.70 -20.53 -57.36
CA ASN A 165 0.13 -19.45 -56.57
C ASN A 165 -1.15 -19.95 -55.88
N LEU A 166 -1.30 -19.67 -54.58
CA LEU A 166 -2.51 -19.99 -53.84
C LEU A 166 -3.44 -18.76 -53.78
N VAL A 167 -4.69 -18.90 -54.18
CA VAL A 167 -5.70 -17.85 -54.08
C VAL A 167 -6.92 -18.34 -53.32
N LYS A 168 -7.14 -17.87 -52.10
CA LYS A 168 -8.37 -18.07 -51.34
C LYS A 168 -9.41 -17.03 -51.78
N ASN A 169 -10.51 -17.47 -52.38
CA ASN A 169 -11.51 -16.60 -52.99
C ASN A 169 -12.95 -17.08 -52.70
N ALA A 170 -13.93 -16.26 -53.11
CA ALA A 170 -15.37 -16.55 -53.19
C ALA A 170 -15.94 -17.32 -51.98
N GLY A 171 -16.34 -16.58 -50.94
CA GLY A 171 -17.03 -17.11 -49.77
C GLY A 171 -16.39 -16.67 -48.45
N ALA A 172 -17.17 -16.80 -47.38
CA ALA A 172 -16.77 -16.44 -46.01
C ALA A 172 -16.11 -17.60 -45.24
N GLY A 173 -15.89 -18.74 -45.89
CA GLY A 173 -15.33 -19.93 -45.26
C GLY A 173 -13.84 -19.78 -44.90
N THR A 174 -13.36 -20.72 -44.09
CA THR A 174 -11.97 -20.81 -43.65
C THR A 174 -11.25 -21.95 -44.35
N LEU A 175 -10.18 -21.67 -45.09
CA LEU A 175 -9.22 -22.69 -45.52
C LEU A 175 -8.14 -22.82 -44.45
N THR A 176 -8.03 -23.98 -43.81
CA THR A 176 -7.02 -24.25 -42.79
C THR A 176 -5.88 -25.07 -43.38
N LEU A 177 -4.65 -24.56 -43.31
CA LEU A 177 -3.43 -25.24 -43.74
C LEU A 177 -2.62 -25.71 -42.52
N THR A 178 -2.54 -27.03 -42.34
CA THR A 178 -1.76 -27.63 -41.23
C THR A 178 -0.48 -28.31 -41.70
N GLY A 179 -0.33 -28.56 -43.01
CA GLY A 179 0.86 -29.14 -43.61
C GLY A 179 1.95 -28.10 -43.93
N ALA A 180 3.18 -28.58 -44.10
CA ALA A 180 4.28 -27.76 -44.61
C ALA A 180 4.17 -27.63 -46.14
N ASN A 181 4.23 -26.40 -46.64
CA ASN A 181 4.19 -26.11 -48.08
C ASN A 181 5.55 -25.60 -48.57
N SER A 182 5.80 -25.74 -49.88
CA SER A 182 7.10 -25.45 -50.50
C SER A 182 6.99 -24.76 -51.87
N TYR A 183 5.81 -24.27 -52.24
CA TYR A 183 5.64 -23.49 -53.46
C TYR A 183 6.34 -22.12 -53.33
N ASP A 184 6.85 -21.61 -54.45
CA ASP A 184 7.54 -20.32 -54.55
C ASP A 184 6.60 -19.17 -54.95
N GLY A 185 5.38 -19.50 -55.38
CA GLY A 185 4.36 -18.54 -55.81
C GLY A 185 3.70 -17.72 -54.69
N THR A 186 2.90 -16.74 -55.10
CA THR A 186 2.22 -15.82 -54.18
C THR A 186 1.07 -16.52 -53.44
N THR A 187 0.79 -16.10 -52.21
CA THR A 187 -0.47 -16.40 -51.53
C THR A 187 -1.39 -15.17 -51.53
N THR A 188 -2.65 -15.31 -51.95
CA THR A 188 -3.64 -14.23 -51.93
C THR A 188 -4.90 -14.67 -51.18
N VAL A 189 -5.32 -13.90 -50.19
CA VAL A 189 -6.61 -14.06 -49.51
C VAL A 189 -7.54 -12.94 -49.98
N SER A 190 -8.40 -13.25 -50.95
CA SER A 190 -9.34 -12.30 -51.56
C SER A 190 -10.62 -12.16 -50.73
N THR A 191 -11.13 -13.26 -50.16
CA THR A 191 -12.32 -13.26 -49.28
C THR A 191 -12.24 -14.37 -48.23
N GLY A 192 -12.89 -14.19 -47.09
CA GLY A 192 -12.95 -15.18 -46.02
C GLY A 192 -11.61 -15.28 -45.28
N VAL A 193 -11.30 -16.48 -44.78
CA VAL A 193 -10.16 -16.70 -43.89
C VAL A 193 -9.20 -17.75 -44.46
N LEU A 194 -7.89 -17.46 -44.39
CA LEU A 194 -6.83 -18.46 -44.49
C LEU A 194 -6.22 -18.65 -43.10
N ASN A 195 -6.38 -19.83 -42.51
CA ASN A 195 -5.84 -20.17 -41.19
C ASN A 195 -4.58 -21.03 -41.36
N ILE A 196 -3.45 -20.59 -40.81
CA ILE A 196 -2.19 -21.32 -40.88
C ILE A 196 -1.81 -21.89 -39.51
N GLN A 197 -1.37 -23.15 -39.51
CA GLN A 197 -0.96 -23.88 -38.30
C GLN A 197 0.41 -24.54 -38.44
N ASN A 198 1.15 -24.19 -39.50
CA ASN A 198 2.52 -24.62 -39.76
C ASN A 198 3.36 -23.42 -40.21
N ALA A 199 4.63 -23.36 -39.77
CA ALA A 199 5.55 -22.26 -40.05
C ALA A 199 5.79 -21.98 -41.55
N THR A 200 5.68 -23.00 -42.41
CA THR A 200 5.84 -22.88 -43.87
C THR A 200 4.53 -23.13 -44.62
N ALA A 201 3.38 -22.95 -43.97
CA ALA A 201 2.07 -23.12 -44.60
C ALA A 201 1.85 -22.18 -45.80
N LEU A 202 2.56 -21.05 -45.87
CA LEU A 202 2.45 -20.07 -46.95
C LEU A 202 3.44 -20.31 -48.11
N GLY A 203 4.20 -21.41 -48.09
CA GLY A 203 5.24 -21.70 -49.09
C GLY A 203 6.61 -21.18 -48.66
N THR A 204 7.48 -20.94 -49.64
CA THR A 204 8.76 -20.24 -49.42
C THR A 204 8.54 -18.74 -49.25
N THR A 205 9.56 -18.00 -48.83
CA THR A 205 9.45 -16.53 -48.61
C THR A 205 9.57 -15.71 -49.90
N THR A 206 9.53 -16.33 -51.07
CA THR A 206 9.77 -15.67 -52.37
C THR A 206 8.52 -14.93 -52.88
N GLY A 207 7.35 -15.56 -52.76
CA GLY A 207 6.11 -15.09 -53.37
C GLY A 207 5.41 -13.96 -52.60
N GLY A 208 5.49 -13.98 -51.28
CA GLY A 208 4.73 -13.03 -50.46
C GLY A 208 3.24 -13.38 -50.36
N THR A 209 2.61 -12.82 -49.35
CA THR A 209 1.21 -13.02 -49.01
C THR A 209 0.45 -11.70 -49.07
N THR A 210 -0.71 -11.68 -49.73
CA THR A 210 -1.60 -10.50 -49.81
C THR A 210 -2.96 -10.82 -49.20
N VAL A 211 -3.43 -10.00 -48.27
CA VAL A 211 -4.76 -10.09 -47.67
C VAL A 211 -5.57 -8.87 -48.09
N ALA A 212 -6.66 -9.11 -48.83
CA ALA A 212 -7.55 -8.07 -49.31
C ALA A 212 -8.46 -7.53 -48.20
N SER A 213 -9.03 -6.35 -48.43
CA SER A 213 -9.98 -5.74 -47.49
C SER A 213 -11.18 -6.65 -47.25
N GLY A 214 -11.46 -6.94 -45.98
CA GLY A 214 -12.54 -7.85 -45.56
C GLY A 214 -12.15 -9.34 -45.52
N ALA A 215 -10.89 -9.68 -45.78
CA ALA A 215 -10.33 -11.03 -45.62
C ALA A 215 -9.34 -11.08 -44.46
N ALA A 216 -9.02 -12.27 -43.95
CA ALA A 216 -8.08 -12.43 -42.84
C ALA A 216 -7.08 -13.57 -43.06
N LEU A 217 -5.83 -13.33 -42.65
CA LEU A 217 -4.84 -14.36 -42.36
C LEU A 217 -4.86 -14.64 -40.86
N GLU A 218 -5.24 -15.86 -40.48
CA GLU A 218 -5.23 -16.32 -39.10
C GLU A 218 -4.00 -17.18 -38.82
N ILE A 219 -3.40 -16.98 -37.64
CA ILE A 219 -2.24 -17.71 -37.16
C ILE A 219 -2.59 -18.38 -35.82
N GLN A 220 -2.26 -19.65 -35.68
CA GLN A 220 -2.38 -20.39 -34.42
C GLN A 220 -1.38 -21.56 -34.36
N ASN A 221 -1.41 -22.30 -33.24
CA ASN A 221 -0.60 -23.51 -33.01
C ASN A 221 0.90 -23.26 -32.72
N ASN A 222 1.22 -22.14 -32.07
CA ASN A 222 2.57 -21.81 -31.59
C ASN A 222 3.65 -21.77 -32.70
N ILE A 223 3.31 -21.22 -33.87
CA ILE A 223 4.18 -21.23 -35.05
C ILE A 223 5.01 -19.95 -35.18
N ALA A 224 6.18 -20.09 -35.80
CA ALA A 224 7.05 -18.98 -36.18
C ALA A 224 7.15 -18.89 -37.70
N VAL A 225 6.38 -17.99 -38.29
CA VAL A 225 6.41 -17.73 -39.74
C VAL A 225 7.68 -16.94 -40.05
N GLY A 226 8.42 -17.41 -41.07
CA GLY A 226 9.67 -16.79 -41.52
C GLY A 226 9.49 -15.39 -42.13
N ALA A 227 10.50 -14.91 -42.84
CA ALA A 227 10.54 -13.58 -43.44
C ALA A 227 9.66 -13.43 -44.70
N GLU A 228 8.46 -14.01 -44.67
CA GLU A 228 7.46 -13.94 -45.74
C GLU A 228 6.87 -12.52 -45.80
N ALA A 229 6.96 -11.85 -46.96
CA ALA A 229 6.43 -10.50 -47.09
C ALA A 229 4.90 -10.50 -47.01
N LEU A 230 4.30 -9.58 -46.25
CA LEU A 230 2.86 -9.51 -46.05
C LEU A 230 2.30 -8.17 -46.52
N SER A 231 1.27 -8.19 -47.37
CA SER A 231 0.49 -7.01 -47.74
C SER A 231 -0.90 -7.11 -47.10
N LEU A 232 -1.30 -6.09 -46.33
CA LEU A 232 -2.57 -6.07 -45.59
C LEU A 232 -3.46 -4.89 -45.99
N ALA A 233 -4.75 -5.15 -46.13
CA ALA A 233 -5.78 -4.14 -46.30
C ALA A 233 -6.97 -4.38 -45.38
N GLY A 234 -7.51 -3.31 -44.78
CA GLY A 234 -8.79 -3.32 -44.07
C GLY A 234 -8.72 -3.93 -42.67
N THR A 235 -9.88 -4.04 -42.03
CA THR A 235 -10.02 -4.51 -40.66
C THR A 235 -10.21 -6.03 -40.54
N GLY A 236 -10.03 -6.75 -41.65
CA GLY A 236 -10.28 -8.19 -41.73
C GLY A 236 -11.76 -8.58 -41.69
N VAL A 237 -12.02 -9.87 -41.45
CA VAL A 237 -13.37 -10.42 -41.36
C VAL A 237 -14.01 -9.93 -40.05
N SER A 238 -15.20 -9.32 -40.13
CA SER A 238 -15.96 -8.84 -38.97
C SER A 238 -15.19 -7.89 -38.05
N SER A 239 -14.24 -7.12 -38.59
CA SER A 239 -13.31 -6.29 -37.82
C SER A 239 -12.49 -7.07 -36.79
N GLY A 240 -12.09 -8.30 -37.14
CA GLY A 240 -11.24 -9.18 -36.33
C GLY A 240 -9.75 -9.09 -36.67
N GLY A 241 -9.33 -8.10 -37.45
CA GLY A 241 -7.96 -7.98 -37.95
C GLY A 241 -7.72 -8.70 -39.28
N ALA A 242 -7.02 -8.03 -40.20
CA ALA A 242 -6.55 -8.63 -41.45
C ALA A 242 -5.41 -9.63 -41.21
N LEU A 243 -4.65 -9.42 -40.13
CA LEU A 243 -3.78 -10.42 -39.51
C LEU A 243 -4.31 -10.70 -38.10
N ARG A 244 -4.61 -11.96 -37.81
CA ARG A 244 -5.26 -12.34 -36.55
C ARG A 244 -4.55 -13.53 -35.90
N ASN A 245 -4.07 -13.33 -34.68
CA ASN A 245 -3.58 -14.41 -33.83
C ASN A 245 -4.75 -14.99 -33.03
N VAL A 246 -5.16 -16.23 -33.33
CA VAL A 246 -6.35 -16.84 -32.72
C VAL A 246 -6.02 -17.45 -31.36
N SER A 247 -4.87 -18.12 -31.24
CA SER A 247 -4.43 -18.74 -29.99
C SER A 247 -2.94 -19.13 -30.02
N GLY A 248 -2.34 -19.30 -28.85
CA GLY A 248 -0.94 -19.69 -28.69
C GLY A 248 0.03 -18.52 -28.84
N THR A 249 1.33 -18.85 -28.84
CA THR A 249 2.42 -17.88 -29.01
C THR A 249 2.96 -17.98 -30.43
N ASN A 250 2.56 -17.05 -31.29
CA ASN A 250 2.91 -17.07 -32.70
C ASN A 250 3.79 -15.88 -33.07
N SER A 251 4.59 -16.02 -34.13
CA SER A 251 5.42 -14.92 -34.64
C SER A 251 5.40 -14.82 -36.16
N TYR A 252 5.59 -13.60 -36.65
CA TYR A 252 5.68 -13.28 -38.06
C TYR A 252 6.90 -12.37 -38.29
N ALA A 253 7.91 -12.88 -39.02
CA ALA A 253 9.18 -12.19 -39.17
C ALA A 253 9.28 -11.31 -40.42
N GLY A 254 8.41 -11.50 -41.41
CA GLY A 254 8.47 -10.73 -42.65
C GLY A 254 7.91 -9.32 -42.53
N ASN A 255 8.33 -8.48 -43.47
CA ASN A 255 7.87 -7.09 -43.53
C ASN A 255 6.38 -7.04 -43.87
N ILE A 256 5.66 -6.16 -43.18
CA ILE A 256 4.24 -5.92 -43.37
C ILE A 256 4.05 -4.58 -44.08
N THR A 257 3.32 -4.58 -45.19
CA THR A 257 2.98 -3.40 -45.99
C THR A 257 1.47 -3.18 -45.93
N LEU A 258 1.04 -2.06 -45.38
CA LEU A 258 -0.35 -1.65 -45.35
C LEU A 258 -0.72 -1.01 -46.68
N THR A 259 -1.78 -1.48 -47.32
CA THR A 259 -2.35 -0.89 -48.54
C THR A 259 -3.71 -0.21 -48.30
N ALA A 260 -4.21 -0.27 -47.07
CA ALA A 260 -5.34 0.48 -46.54
C ALA A 260 -5.19 0.63 -45.01
N ALA A 261 -6.08 1.39 -44.36
CA ALA A 261 -6.18 1.36 -42.91
C ALA A 261 -6.40 -0.09 -42.45
N THR A 262 -5.58 -0.56 -41.51
CA THR A 262 -5.45 -1.99 -41.19
C THR A 262 -5.60 -2.24 -39.70
N GLU A 263 -6.23 -3.37 -39.37
CA GLU A 263 -6.28 -3.90 -38.02
C GLU A 263 -5.47 -5.20 -37.91
N ILE A 264 -4.70 -5.32 -36.84
CA ILE A 264 -3.98 -6.53 -36.44
C ILE A 264 -4.50 -6.92 -35.05
N GLN A 265 -4.91 -8.17 -34.87
CA GLN A 265 -5.56 -8.61 -33.63
C GLN A 265 -4.87 -9.84 -33.04
N SER A 266 -4.87 -9.92 -31.70
CA SER A 266 -4.51 -11.13 -30.95
C SER A 266 -5.64 -11.50 -30.00
N ASP A 267 -6.44 -12.51 -30.35
CA ASP A 267 -7.58 -12.95 -29.56
C ASP A 267 -7.12 -13.51 -28.21
N ALA A 268 -6.10 -14.36 -28.22
CA ALA A 268 -5.52 -15.01 -27.05
C ALA A 268 -4.05 -15.38 -27.29
N GLY A 269 -3.27 -15.51 -26.20
CA GLY A 269 -1.84 -15.80 -26.30
C GLY A 269 -1.03 -14.56 -26.70
N SER A 270 -0.01 -14.73 -27.54
CA SER A 270 0.88 -13.63 -27.93
C SER A 270 1.27 -13.67 -29.41
N LEU A 271 1.24 -12.52 -30.07
CA LEU A 271 1.71 -12.32 -31.44
C LEU A 271 2.99 -11.48 -31.43
N SER A 272 4.09 -12.01 -31.96
CA SER A 272 5.35 -11.26 -32.14
C SER A 272 5.58 -10.88 -33.60
N LEU A 273 5.78 -9.58 -33.85
CA LEU A 273 6.06 -9.01 -35.16
C LEU A 273 7.48 -8.42 -35.16
N SER A 274 8.37 -8.98 -35.97
CA SER A 274 9.76 -8.50 -36.07
C SER A 274 10.12 -7.83 -37.39
N GLY A 275 9.34 -8.07 -38.45
CA GLY A 275 9.45 -7.29 -39.68
C GLY A 275 8.94 -5.86 -39.53
N ASN A 276 9.42 -4.98 -40.40
CA ASN A 276 8.97 -3.59 -40.41
C ASN A 276 7.51 -3.49 -40.88
N ILE A 277 6.75 -2.56 -40.30
CA ILE A 277 5.38 -2.25 -40.72
C ILE A 277 5.41 -0.91 -41.46
N SER A 278 5.07 -0.91 -42.75
CA SER A 278 5.09 0.27 -43.63
C SER A 278 3.74 0.47 -44.31
N GLY A 279 3.53 1.61 -44.98
CA GLY A 279 2.27 1.92 -45.66
C GLY A 279 1.89 3.36 -45.42
N ALA A 280 2.22 4.23 -46.37
CA ALA A 280 2.15 5.66 -46.18
C ALA A 280 0.71 6.10 -45.86
N THR A 281 0.55 6.94 -44.84
CA THR A 281 -0.70 7.58 -44.40
C THR A 281 -1.78 6.68 -43.79
N PHE A 282 -1.63 5.36 -43.83
CA PHE A 282 -2.66 4.45 -43.34
C PHE A 282 -2.63 4.32 -41.81
N GLY A 283 -3.82 4.37 -41.20
CA GLY A 283 -4.00 4.08 -39.79
C GLY A 283 -3.77 2.60 -39.49
N LEU A 284 -3.16 2.32 -38.34
CA LEU A 284 -2.90 0.97 -37.84
C LEU A 284 -3.58 0.79 -36.48
N THR A 285 -4.44 -0.21 -36.39
CA THR A 285 -5.12 -0.61 -35.15
C THR A 285 -4.54 -1.93 -34.65
N PHE A 286 -4.22 -1.99 -33.36
CA PHE A 286 -3.97 -3.23 -32.63
C PHE A 286 -5.15 -3.50 -31.69
N ASP A 287 -5.70 -4.72 -31.70
CA ASP A 287 -6.84 -5.12 -30.87
C ASP A 287 -6.63 -6.53 -30.27
N GLY A 288 -7.57 -6.97 -29.44
CA GLY A 288 -7.67 -8.31 -28.88
C GLY A 288 -7.34 -8.39 -27.38
N ALA A 289 -7.64 -9.54 -26.79
CA ALA A 289 -7.36 -9.81 -25.38
C ALA A 289 -5.96 -10.43 -25.17
N GLY A 290 -5.37 -11.02 -26.20
CA GLY A 290 -3.98 -11.48 -26.22
C GLY A 290 -2.98 -10.34 -26.45
N ASP A 291 -1.73 -10.62 -26.15
CA ASP A 291 -0.65 -9.64 -26.27
C ASP A 291 -0.12 -9.56 -27.70
N THR A 292 0.43 -8.40 -28.08
CA THR A 292 1.17 -8.20 -29.32
C THR A 292 2.49 -7.49 -29.02
N ALA A 293 3.60 -8.03 -29.52
CA ALA A 293 4.93 -7.43 -29.39
C ALA A 293 5.47 -7.05 -30.76
N VAL A 294 5.80 -5.77 -30.95
CA VAL A 294 6.37 -5.24 -32.19
C VAL A 294 7.80 -4.77 -31.93
N SER A 295 8.76 -5.42 -32.58
CA SER A 295 10.18 -5.05 -32.55
C SER A 295 10.65 -4.39 -33.84
N GLY A 296 9.97 -4.66 -34.96
CA GLY A 296 10.16 -3.92 -36.21
C GLY A 296 9.70 -2.47 -36.12
N VAL A 297 10.18 -1.64 -37.05
CA VAL A 297 9.81 -0.22 -37.12
C VAL A 297 8.44 -0.07 -37.76
N ILE A 298 7.54 0.67 -37.10
CA ILE A 298 6.29 1.17 -37.66
C ILE A 298 6.57 2.52 -38.35
N GLY A 299 6.51 2.53 -39.68
CA GLY A 299 6.84 3.65 -40.55
C GLY A 299 5.72 4.01 -41.53
N THR A 300 4.51 4.29 -41.02
CA THR A 300 3.33 4.65 -41.82
C THR A 300 3.22 6.14 -42.16
N THR A 301 4.33 6.87 -42.08
CA THR A 301 4.40 8.33 -42.29
C THR A 301 3.39 9.09 -41.44
N SER A 302 2.29 9.63 -41.98
CA SER A 302 1.26 10.35 -41.22
C SER A 302 0.16 9.46 -40.62
N GLY A 303 0.27 8.13 -40.77
CA GLY A 303 -0.68 7.17 -40.22
C GLY A 303 -0.82 7.26 -38.70
N THR A 304 -2.04 7.08 -38.19
CA THR A 304 -2.34 7.04 -36.75
C THR A 304 -2.13 5.64 -36.19
N LEU A 305 -1.86 5.55 -34.89
CA LEU A 305 -1.80 4.29 -34.16
C LEU A 305 -2.96 4.22 -33.16
N THR A 306 -3.75 3.15 -33.21
CA THR A 306 -4.86 2.90 -32.28
C THR A 306 -4.65 1.59 -31.54
N LYS A 307 -4.83 1.58 -30.22
CA LYS A 307 -4.86 0.37 -29.40
C LYS A 307 -6.23 0.18 -28.77
N ASN A 308 -6.86 -0.95 -29.10
CA ASN A 308 -8.13 -1.44 -28.55
C ASN A 308 -7.89 -2.77 -27.81
N GLY A 309 -8.94 -3.32 -27.19
CA GLY A 309 -8.86 -4.63 -26.53
C GLY A 309 -8.05 -4.62 -25.23
N ALA A 310 -8.19 -5.70 -24.45
CA ALA A 310 -7.61 -5.79 -23.11
C ALA A 310 -6.09 -6.09 -23.09
N GLY A 311 -5.54 -6.67 -24.16
CA GLY A 311 -4.15 -7.14 -24.21
C GLY A 311 -3.10 -6.03 -24.14
N THR A 312 -1.84 -6.42 -24.05
CA THR A 312 -0.68 -5.51 -24.06
C THR A 312 -0.10 -5.38 -25.47
N LEU A 313 0.07 -4.16 -25.95
CA LEU A 313 0.89 -3.84 -27.12
C LEU A 313 2.28 -3.38 -26.66
N THR A 314 3.31 -4.19 -26.88
CA THR A 314 4.69 -3.81 -26.57
C THR A 314 5.36 -3.27 -27.82
N LEU A 315 5.85 -2.02 -27.76
CA LEU A 315 6.58 -1.36 -28.85
C LEU A 315 8.00 -1.09 -28.40
N SER A 316 8.96 -1.75 -29.06
CA SER A 316 10.39 -1.65 -28.71
C SER A 316 11.25 -0.98 -29.78
N GLY A 317 10.77 -0.93 -31.02
CA GLY A 317 11.44 -0.29 -32.15
C GLY A 317 11.35 1.25 -32.12
N ALA A 318 12.32 1.91 -32.76
CA ALA A 318 12.31 3.36 -32.98
C ALA A 318 11.34 3.71 -34.12
N ASN A 319 10.05 3.81 -33.78
CA ASN A 319 8.97 4.04 -34.74
C ASN A 319 9.03 5.45 -35.36
N THR A 320 8.71 5.54 -36.65
CA THR A 320 8.84 6.76 -37.47
C THR A 320 7.50 7.31 -37.97
N TYR A 321 6.38 6.68 -37.64
CA TYR A 321 5.06 7.28 -37.86
C TYR A 321 4.93 8.60 -37.08
N ALA A 322 4.22 9.56 -37.66
CA ALA A 322 4.09 10.94 -37.19
C ALA A 322 2.63 11.30 -36.89
N GLY A 323 1.69 10.37 -37.04
CA GLY A 323 0.29 10.53 -36.65
C GLY A 323 0.05 10.28 -35.16
N LYS A 324 -1.14 10.69 -34.70
CA LYS A 324 -1.59 10.58 -33.29
C LYS A 324 -1.62 9.12 -32.82
N THR A 325 -1.25 8.91 -31.55
CA THR A 325 -1.45 7.62 -30.85
C THR A 325 -2.67 7.70 -29.94
N THR A 326 -3.58 6.73 -30.04
CA THR A 326 -4.79 6.60 -29.23
C THR A 326 -4.81 5.23 -28.55
N ILE A 327 -4.97 5.20 -27.22
CA ILE A 327 -5.06 3.99 -26.40
C ILE A 327 -6.46 3.93 -25.81
N ASN A 328 -7.37 3.22 -26.46
CA ASN A 328 -8.77 3.09 -26.05
C ASN A 328 -8.94 2.12 -24.88
N ALA A 329 -8.15 1.03 -24.86
CA ALA A 329 -8.21 -0.02 -23.85
C ALA A 329 -6.88 -0.80 -23.75
N GLY A 330 -6.71 -1.52 -22.64
CA GLY A 330 -5.52 -2.34 -22.37
C GLY A 330 -4.27 -1.50 -22.13
N THR A 331 -3.12 -2.07 -22.49
CA THR A 331 -1.80 -1.48 -22.21
C THR A 331 -1.02 -1.22 -23.49
N VAL A 332 -0.34 -0.08 -23.57
CA VAL A 332 0.79 0.11 -24.49
C VAL A 332 2.07 0.22 -23.67
N SER A 333 3.00 -0.72 -23.85
CA SER A 333 4.29 -0.77 -23.17
C SER A 333 5.41 -0.27 -24.08
N ILE A 334 6.20 0.69 -23.59
CA ILE A 334 7.24 1.38 -24.36
C ILE A 334 8.55 1.54 -23.58
N ASN A 335 9.66 1.60 -24.32
CA ASN A 335 11.00 1.81 -23.76
C ASN A 335 11.57 3.21 -24.01
N THR A 336 10.97 3.99 -24.92
CA THR A 336 11.48 5.31 -25.33
C THR A 336 10.32 6.25 -25.65
N LEU A 337 10.43 7.52 -25.25
CA LEU A 337 9.43 8.53 -25.57
C LEU A 337 10.09 9.88 -25.86
N ALA A 338 10.28 10.19 -27.14
CA ALA A 338 10.92 11.42 -27.58
C ALA A 338 9.96 12.62 -27.53
N ASN A 339 10.52 13.82 -27.65
CA ASN A 339 9.75 15.05 -27.88
C ASN A 339 9.02 15.01 -29.25
N VAL A 340 8.00 15.85 -29.39
CA VAL A 340 7.56 16.35 -30.70
C VAL A 340 8.74 17.03 -31.40
N SER A 341 8.98 16.66 -32.65
CA SER A 341 10.16 17.05 -33.44
C SER A 341 11.50 16.60 -32.85
N GLY A 342 11.50 15.64 -31.91
CA GLY A 342 12.69 15.08 -31.26
C GLY A 342 13.27 13.83 -31.92
N GLY A 343 12.72 13.41 -33.08
CA GLY A 343 13.08 12.16 -33.75
C GLY A 343 12.22 10.96 -33.35
N ALA A 344 12.65 9.77 -33.79
CA ALA A 344 11.94 8.51 -33.60
C ALA A 344 11.97 8.01 -32.14
N SER A 345 10.89 7.34 -31.73
CA SER A 345 10.74 6.70 -30.42
C SER A 345 9.74 5.56 -30.51
N ALA A 346 9.53 4.80 -29.44
CA ALA A 346 8.52 3.75 -29.43
C ALA A 346 7.10 4.25 -29.78
N LEU A 347 6.77 5.53 -29.51
CA LEU A 347 5.52 6.16 -29.97
C LEU A 347 5.72 7.17 -31.11
N GLY A 348 6.54 6.83 -32.10
CA GLY A 348 6.65 7.60 -33.34
C GLY A 348 7.56 8.84 -33.26
N ALA A 349 7.54 9.60 -34.35
CA ALA A 349 8.28 10.85 -34.61
C ALA A 349 7.33 12.00 -35.06
N PRO A 350 6.34 12.40 -34.24
CA PRO A 350 5.40 13.46 -34.57
C PRO A 350 6.11 14.82 -34.69
N THR A 351 5.66 15.64 -35.63
CA THR A 351 6.22 16.98 -35.91
C THR A 351 5.30 18.13 -35.51
N SER A 352 4.08 17.83 -35.03
CA SER A 352 3.11 18.79 -34.52
C SER A 352 2.60 18.37 -33.14
N ALA A 353 2.18 19.34 -32.33
CA ALA A 353 1.62 19.05 -31.01
C ALA A 353 0.36 18.17 -31.09
N ALA A 354 -0.54 18.44 -32.05
CA ALA A 354 -1.78 17.68 -32.24
C ALA A 354 -1.52 16.19 -32.51
N ASN A 355 -0.51 15.88 -33.31
CA ASN A 355 -0.13 14.48 -33.58
C ASN A 355 0.77 13.90 -32.49
N GLY A 356 1.47 14.76 -31.74
CA GLY A 356 2.26 14.35 -30.58
C GLY A 356 1.43 14.02 -29.34
N THR A 357 0.15 14.41 -29.30
CA THR A 357 -0.77 14.06 -28.21
C THR A 357 -0.98 12.55 -28.14
N ILE A 358 -0.86 11.99 -26.94
CA ILE A 358 -1.19 10.60 -26.63
C ILE A 358 -2.56 10.61 -25.96
N ALA A 359 -3.59 10.14 -26.65
CA ALA A 359 -4.93 10.01 -26.08
C ALA A 359 -5.06 8.68 -25.34
N ILE A 360 -5.50 8.72 -24.09
CA ILE A 360 -5.63 7.53 -23.23
C ILE A 360 -7.05 7.45 -22.68
N GLY A 361 -7.62 6.25 -22.81
CA GLY A 361 -8.99 5.92 -22.43
C GLY A 361 -9.97 6.04 -23.59
N SER A 362 -11.06 5.28 -23.49
CA SER A 362 -12.27 5.39 -24.32
C SER A 362 -13.45 5.78 -23.43
N THR A 363 -14.68 5.82 -23.97
CA THR A 363 -15.89 6.23 -23.24
C THR A 363 -15.92 5.63 -21.83
N THR A 364 -16.02 4.32 -21.68
CA THR A 364 -16.16 3.69 -20.36
C THR A 364 -14.92 2.96 -19.85
N THR A 365 -13.94 2.70 -20.73
CA THR A 365 -12.81 1.83 -20.41
C THR A 365 -11.56 2.65 -20.13
N GLY A 366 -10.91 2.36 -19.00
CA GLY A 366 -9.59 2.93 -18.70
C GLY A 366 -8.50 2.25 -19.52
N ALA A 367 -7.38 2.95 -19.73
CA ALA A 367 -6.25 2.40 -20.47
C ALA A 367 -4.92 2.82 -19.84
N MET A 368 -3.85 2.10 -20.20
CA MET A 368 -2.53 2.28 -19.59
C MET A 368 -1.44 2.55 -20.64
N LEU A 369 -0.62 3.55 -20.34
CA LEU A 369 0.70 3.73 -20.96
C LEU A 369 1.75 3.27 -19.94
N ALA A 370 2.46 2.20 -20.25
CA ALA A 370 3.53 1.65 -19.42
C ALA A 370 4.90 2.01 -20.01
N TYR A 371 5.75 2.63 -19.19
CA TYR A 371 7.10 3.02 -19.54
C TYR A 371 8.10 2.14 -18.80
N THR A 372 8.95 1.45 -19.57
CA THR A 372 9.96 0.47 -19.10
C THR A 372 11.40 0.89 -19.45
N GLY A 373 11.57 2.12 -19.94
CA GLY A 373 12.85 2.62 -20.44
C GLY A 373 13.85 3.10 -19.39
N SER A 374 15.04 3.49 -19.85
CA SER A 374 16.14 4.00 -19.01
C SER A 374 16.06 5.49 -18.69
N GLY A 375 14.93 6.14 -18.99
CA GLY A 375 14.69 7.57 -18.80
C GLY A 375 14.31 8.29 -20.10
N SER A 376 13.34 9.19 -20.02
CA SER A 376 12.88 9.98 -21.17
C SER A 376 12.24 11.29 -20.70
N THR A 377 12.60 12.38 -21.36
CA THR A 377 11.91 13.67 -21.22
C THR A 377 11.13 13.94 -22.50
N THR A 378 9.83 14.24 -22.36
CA THR A 378 8.95 14.50 -23.49
C THR A 378 8.08 15.75 -23.27
N ASN A 379 7.87 16.51 -24.35
CA ASN A 379 6.89 17.58 -24.46
C ASN A 379 5.58 17.11 -25.11
N ARG A 380 5.38 15.80 -25.27
CA ARG A 380 4.11 15.24 -25.72
C ARG A 380 3.03 15.48 -24.67
N VAL A 381 1.82 15.75 -25.14
CA VAL A 381 0.64 15.98 -24.29
C VAL A 381 0.00 14.64 -23.99
N ILE A 382 -0.27 14.35 -22.71
CA ILE A 382 -1.21 13.29 -22.33
C ILE A 382 -2.62 13.87 -22.36
N ASP A 383 -3.50 13.24 -23.12
CA ASP A 383 -4.91 13.59 -23.18
C ASP A 383 -5.76 12.51 -22.52
N LEU A 384 -6.47 12.88 -21.46
CA LEU A 384 -7.42 12.03 -20.75
C LEU A 384 -8.73 11.97 -21.55
N ALA A 385 -8.74 11.13 -22.59
CA ALA A 385 -9.76 11.08 -23.62
C ALA A 385 -11.01 10.30 -23.22
N GLY A 386 -10.95 9.49 -22.16
CA GLY A 386 -12.10 8.71 -21.69
C GLY A 386 -13.21 9.54 -21.02
N THR A 387 -14.46 9.01 -21.02
CA THR A 387 -15.62 9.67 -20.40
C THR A 387 -15.72 9.38 -18.91
N THR A 388 -15.67 8.10 -18.55
CA THR A 388 -15.56 7.59 -17.16
C THR A 388 -14.33 6.71 -16.97
N GLY A 389 -13.80 6.13 -18.05
CA GLY A 389 -12.52 5.42 -18.05
C GLY A 389 -11.35 6.37 -17.78
N GLY A 390 -10.59 6.07 -16.74
CA GLY A 390 -9.38 6.84 -16.37
C GLY A 390 -8.17 6.55 -17.27
N ALA A 391 -7.11 7.34 -17.12
CA ALA A 391 -5.82 7.03 -17.72
C ALA A 391 -4.87 6.53 -16.64
N THR A 392 -4.06 5.51 -16.96
CA THR A 392 -2.98 5.03 -16.09
C THR A 392 -1.63 5.32 -16.75
N LEU A 393 -0.75 5.98 -16.02
CA LEU A 393 0.65 6.14 -16.37
C LEU A 393 1.46 5.24 -15.42
N ASP A 394 2.04 4.19 -15.97
CA ASP A 394 2.93 3.29 -15.25
C ASP A 394 4.38 3.63 -15.61
N ALA A 395 5.17 4.07 -14.64
CA ALA A 395 6.60 4.27 -14.81
C ALA A 395 7.38 3.20 -14.02
N SER A 396 7.68 2.09 -14.69
CA SER A 396 8.43 0.94 -14.15
C SER A 396 9.82 0.77 -14.79
N GLY A 397 10.24 1.74 -15.60
CA GLY A 397 11.58 1.81 -16.18
C GLY A 397 12.68 2.14 -15.16
N SER A 398 13.93 1.89 -15.55
CA SER A 398 15.10 2.14 -14.70
C SER A 398 15.46 3.63 -14.57
N GLY A 399 14.92 4.50 -15.44
CA GLY A 399 15.12 5.96 -15.34
C GLY A 399 13.81 6.75 -15.37
N ALA A 400 13.91 8.05 -15.08
CA ALA A 400 12.76 8.93 -14.92
C ALA A 400 12.01 9.18 -16.23
N LEU A 401 10.69 9.08 -16.19
CA LEU A 401 9.79 9.61 -17.22
C LEU A 401 9.36 11.04 -16.85
N VAL A 402 9.65 12.01 -17.71
CA VAL A 402 9.38 13.43 -17.46
C VAL A 402 8.48 14.02 -18.55
N PHE A 403 7.30 14.51 -18.17
CA PHE A 403 6.40 15.26 -19.05
C PHE A 403 6.54 16.76 -18.82
N THR A 404 6.88 17.52 -19.86
CA THR A 404 7.07 18.98 -19.77
C THR A 404 5.84 19.79 -20.15
N SER A 405 4.91 19.20 -20.91
CA SER A 405 3.71 19.88 -21.42
C SER A 405 2.50 19.66 -20.53
N ALA A 406 1.60 20.64 -20.48
CA ALA A 406 0.31 20.50 -19.80
C ALA A 406 -0.49 19.33 -20.38
N PHE A 407 -1.18 18.62 -19.50
CA PHE A 407 -2.10 17.56 -19.88
C PHE A 407 -3.42 18.18 -20.35
N THR A 408 -4.16 17.44 -21.16
CA THR A 408 -5.53 17.78 -21.55
C THR A 408 -6.50 16.72 -21.06
N ALA A 409 -7.77 17.08 -21.00
CA ALA A 409 -8.84 16.18 -20.61
C ALA A 409 -10.01 16.39 -21.57
N THR A 410 -9.90 15.91 -22.81
CA THR A 410 -10.93 16.17 -23.85
C THR A 410 -12.19 15.33 -23.68
N GLY A 411 -12.11 14.15 -23.06
CA GLY A 411 -13.26 13.27 -22.86
C GLY A 411 -14.31 13.87 -21.91
N ALA A 412 -15.59 13.82 -22.29
CA ALA A 412 -16.69 14.34 -21.47
C ALA A 412 -16.92 13.45 -20.24
N GLY A 413 -16.88 13.99 -19.03
CA GLY A 413 -17.16 13.26 -17.79
C GLY A 413 -15.98 13.22 -16.81
N SER A 414 -16.29 12.95 -15.55
CA SER A 414 -15.30 12.88 -14.47
C SER A 414 -14.43 11.64 -14.61
N LYS A 415 -13.13 11.80 -14.38
CA LYS A 415 -12.10 10.81 -14.71
C LYS A 415 -11.05 10.71 -13.63
N THR A 416 -10.35 9.59 -13.59
CA THR A 416 -9.23 9.37 -12.66
C THR A 416 -7.95 9.21 -13.46
N LEU A 417 -6.94 10.03 -13.17
CA LEU A 417 -5.57 9.80 -13.60
C LEU A 417 -4.86 8.97 -12.52
N THR A 418 -4.40 7.78 -12.88
CA THR A 418 -3.63 6.91 -11.99
C THR A 418 -2.15 7.01 -12.35
N LEU A 419 -1.32 7.39 -11.39
CA LEU A 419 0.13 7.36 -11.46
C LEU A 419 0.61 6.13 -10.70
N THR A 420 1.32 5.22 -11.39
CA THR A 420 1.81 3.97 -10.81
C THR A 420 3.22 3.65 -11.30
N GLY A 421 3.72 2.46 -10.95
CA GLY A 421 4.99 1.91 -11.36
C GLY A 421 5.97 1.70 -10.21
N SER A 422 7.06 1.00 -10.51
CA SER A 422 8.09 0.62 -9.54
C SER A 422 9.34 1.49 -9.60
N SER A 423 9.43 2.45 -10.51
CA SER A 423 10.64 3.27 -10.69
C SER A 423 10.90 4.16 -9.47
N THR A 424 12.09 4.02 -8.89
CA THR A 424 12.58 4.89 -7.81
C THR A 424 13.13 6.21 -8.33
N ALA A 425 13.30 6.35 -9.64
CA ALA A 425 13.63 7.62 -10.26
C ALA A 425 12.47 8.61 -10.13
N ALA A 426 12.77 9.90 -10.14
CA ALA A 426 11.79 10.97 -9.99
C ALA A 426 10.97 11.17 -11.28
N ASN A 427 9.98 10.31 -11.53
CA ASN A 427 9.03 10.52 -12.63
C ASN A 427 8.29 11.82 -12.40
N THR A 428 8.27 12.72 -13.38
CA THR A 428 7.88 14.11 -13.14
C THR A 428 6.84 14.58 -14.14
N ILE A 429 5.79 15.23 -13.65
CA ILE A 429 4.82 15.97 -14.45
C ILE A 429 5.02 17.46 -14.16
N GLN A 430 5.63 18.17 -15.11
CA GLN A 430 5.87 19.60 -15.03
C GLN A 430 4.71 20.41 -15.64
N GLY A 431 3.91 19.78 -16.50
CA GLY A 431 2.70 20.37 -17.05
C GLY A 431 1.53 20.35 -16.07
N ALA A 432 0.60 21.28 -16.22
CA ALA A 432 -0.64 21.27 -15.44
C ALA A 432 -1.51 20.05 -15.77
N ILE A 433 -2.03 19.39 -14.74
CA ILE A 433 -3.15 18.46 -14.80
C ILE A 433 -4.45 19.28 -14.65
N VAL A 434 -5.40 19.06 -15.55
CA VAL A 434 -6.60 19.89 -15.70
C VAL A 434 -7.88 19.05 -15.62
N ASN A 435 -9.01 19.71 -15.38
CA ASN A 435 -10.33 19.13 -15.60
C ASN A 435 -10.71 19.17 -17.09
N ASN A 436 -11.72 18.37 -17.47
CA ASN A 436 -12.41 18.58 -18.74
C ASN A 436 -13.30 19.83 -18.70
N SER A 437 -14.07 19.99 -17.63
CA SER A 437 -14.94 21.14 -17.39
C SER A 437 -15.16 21.34 -15.88
N GLY A 438 -15.93 22.35 -15.47
CA GLY A 438 -16.28 22.56 -14.06
C GLY A 438 -17.07 21.41 -13.41
N THR A 439 -17.85 20.66 -14.20
CA THR A 439 -18.64 19.50 -13.74
C THR A 439 -17.94 18.17 -13.98
N ASN A 440 -17.02 18.13 -14.94
CA ASN A 440 -16.30 16.93 -15.36
C ASN A 440 -14.88 16.98 -14.81
N VAL A 441 -14.75 16.60 -13.55
CA VAL A 441 -13.53 16.80 -12.76
C VAL A 441 -12.53 15.67 -12.99
N THR A 442 -11.23 15.97 -12.92
CA THR A 442 -10.16 14.98 -12.87
C THR A 442 -9.79 14.73 -11.41
N SER A 443 -9.81 13.48 -10.98
CA SER A 443 -9.19 13.00 -9.74
C SER A 443 -7.82 12.38 -10.03
N LEU A 444 -6.95 12.38 -9.04
CA LEU A 444 -5.61 11.82 -9.11
C LEU A 444 -5.47 10.66 -8.11
N VAL A 445 -4.90 9.54 -8.56
CA VAL A 445 -4.51 8.42 -7.70
C VAL A 445 -3.02 8.17 -7.88
N LYS A 446 -2.25 8.20 -6.79
CA LYS A 446 -0.88 7.70 -6.73
C LYS A 446 -0.90 6.30 -6.11
N SER A 447 -0.40 5.33 -6.86
CA SER A 447 -0.27 3.91 -6.48
C SER A 447 1.10 3.38 -6.88
N GLY A 448 1.40 2.10 -6.61
CA GLY A 448 2.71 1.52 -6.89
C GLY A 448 3.83 2.07 -5.99
N ALA A 449 4.98 1.38 -5.97
CA ALA A 449 6.08 1.70 -5.06
C ALA A 449 6.89 2.94 -5.47
N GLY A 450 6.85 3.34 -6.75
CA GLY A 450 7.70 4.39 -7.29
C GLY A 450 7.35 5.81 -6.86
N THR A 451 8.20 6.76 -7.25
CA THR A 451 8.03 8.20 -6.97
C THR A 451 7.46 8.94 -8.18
N TRP A 452 6.44 9.76 -7.95
CA TRP A 452 5.93 10.73 -8.92
C TRP A 452 6.01 12.15 -8.34
N VAL A 453 6.55 13.08 -9.11
CA VAL A 453 6.73 14.49 -8.76
C VAL A 453 5.74 15.33 -9.56
N LEU A 454 4.98 16.17 -8.88
CA LEU A 454 4.14 17.18 -9.52
C LEU A 454 4.77 18.55 -9.32
N SER A 455 5.33 19.11 -10.39
CA SER A 455 5.95 20.44 -10.38
C SER A 455 5.22 21.45 -11.28
N GLY A 456 4.18 21.02 -11.99
CA GLY A 456 3.22 21.88 -12.71
C GLY A 456 2.12 22.43 -11.80
N ALA A 457 1.63 23.65 -12.05
CA ALA A 457 0.53 24.22 -11.27
C ALA A 457 -0.77 23.57 -11.74
N ASN A 458 -1.35 22.70 -10.92
CA ASN A 458 -2.47 21.86 -11.32
C ASN A 458 -3.80 22.56 -11.05
N THR A 459 -4.77 22.40 -11.95
CA THR A 459 -6.08 23.07 -11.87
C THR A 459 -7.24 22.10 -11.69
N PHE A 460 -6.98 20.79 -11.69
CA PHE A 460 -8.01 19.78 -11.40
C PHE A 460 -8.66 20.01 -10.03
N THR A 461 -9.93 19.63 -9.88
CA THR A 461 -10.73 19.85 -8.65
C THR A 461 -11.24 18.56 -8.00
N GLY A 462 -10.92 17.40 -8.61
CA GLY A 462 -11.19 16.09 -8.01
C GLY A 462 -10.32 15.82 -6.79
N THR A 463 -10.44 14.61 -6.26
CA THR A 463 -9.66 14.18 -5.09
C THR A 463 -8.24 13.79 -5.49
N THR A 464 -7.29 13.87 -4.55
CA THR A 464 -5.98 13.22 -4.67
C THR A 464 -5.89 12.09 -3.66
N ALA A 465 -5.71 10.86 -4.12
CA ALA A 465 -5.50 9.69 -3.27
C ALA A 465 -4.06 9.18 -3.40
N ILE A 466 -3.37 8.94 -2.28
CA ILE A 466 -2.01 8.44 -2.22
C ILE A 466 -2.04 7.07 -1.53
N ASN A 467 -2.22 6.03 -2.33
CA ASN A 467 -2.45 4.65 -1.89
C ASN A 467 -1.15 3.83 -1.86
N GLY A 468 -0.01 4.40 -2.28
CA GLY A 468 1.28 3.73 -2.23
C GLY A 468 2.41 4.54 -2.87
N GLY A 469 3.65 4.24 -2.48
CA GLY A 469 4.85 4.96 -2.93
C GLY A 469 4.80 6.45 -2.56
N THR A 470 5.51 7.28 -3.33
CA THR A 470 5.68 8.71 -2.99
C THR A 470 5.08 9.64 -4.05
N LEU A 471 4.21 10.56 -3.63
CA LEU A 471 3.83 11.74 -4.39
C LEU A 471 4.61 12.93 -3.85
N ARG A 472 5.43 13.58 -4.70
CA ARG A 472 6.28 14.70 -4.29
C ARG A 472 5.78 16.02 -4.83
N ILE A 473 5.72 17.05 -3.98
CA ILE A 473 5.24 18.39 -4.31
C ILE A 473 6.10 19.49 -3.65
N ASP A 474 6.04 20.69 -4.21
CA ASP A 474 6.70 21.91 -3.71
C ASP A 474 5.70 23.05 -3.38
N ALA A 475 4.40 22.85 -3.62
CA ALA A 475 3.33 23.81 -3.32
C ALA A 475 1.94 23.14 -3.20
N ASP A 476 0.97 23.78 -2.52
CA ASP A 476 -0.41 23.22 -2.38
C ASP A 476 -1.13 23.05 -3.73
N ASN A 477 -0.93 23.99 -4.67
CA ASN A 477 -1.57 23.94 -5.99
C ASN A 477 -1.04 22.80 -6.89
N ARG A 478 -0.03 22.05 -6.45
CA ARG A 478 0.35 20.77 -7.10
C ARG A 478 -0.69 19.68 -6.84
N LEU A 479 -1.51 19.79 -5.80
CA LEU A 479 -2.63 18.89 -5.52
C LEU A 479 -3.94 19.37 -6.16
N GLY A 480 -3.86 20.25 -7.16
CA GLY A 480 -5.02 20.83 -7.84
C GLY A 480 -5.60 22.03 -7.11
N THR A 481 -6.69 22.57 -7.66
CA THR A 481 -7.40 23.73 -7.11
C THR A 481 -8.00 23.39 -5.75
N ALA A 482 -7.69 24.19 -4.72
CA ALA A 482 -8.27 24.00 -3.40
C ALA A 482 -9.81 24.21 -3.42
N PRO A 483 -10.58 23.43 -2.64
CA PRO A 483 -12.02 23.64 -2.53
C PRO A 483 -12.38 25.02 -1.98
N GLY A 484 -13.53 25.57 -2.40
CA GLY A 484 -14.03 26.85 -1.89
C GLY A 484 -14.45 26.83 -0.41
N ALA A 485 -14.73 25.64 0.14
CA ALA A 485 -15.06 25.43 1.55
C ALA A 485 -14.48 24.09 2.03
N ALA A 486 -14.29 23.94 3.35
CA ALA A 486 -13.73 22.73 3.94
C ALA A 486 -14.53 21.49 3.55
N THR A 487 -13.85 20.59 2.82
CA THR A 487 -14.43 19.37 2.28
C THR A 487 -13.55 18.19 2.68
N ALA A 488 -14.12 17.22 3.39
CA ALA A 488 -13.43 15.98 3.75
C ALA A 488 -13.00 15.17 2.50
N ASN A 489 -12.03 14.27 2.66
CA ASN A 489 -11.57 13.32 1.64
C ASN A 489 -11.04 13.98 0.34
N LYS A 490 -10.52 15.22 0.38
CA LYS A 490 -9.91 15.85 -0.80
C LYS A 490 -8.47 15.44 -1.01
N LEU A 491 -7.77 15.16 0.07
CA LEU A 491 -6.52 14.42 0.08
C LEU A 491 -6.74 13.15 0.91
N THR A 492 -6.43 11.98 0.37
CA THR A 492 -6.57 10.73 1.11
C THR A 492 -5.28 9.92 1.05
N PHE A 493 -4.97 9.21 2.12
CA PHE A 493 -3.85 8.28 2.21
C PHE A 493 -4.36 6.89 2.49
N ASP A 494 -3.75 5.88 1.88
CA ASP A 494 -3.99 4.47 2.19
C ASP A 494 -2.69 3.67 2.02
N GLY A 495 -1.66 4.07 2.78
CA GLY A 495 -0.31 3.49 2.78
C GLY A 495 0.75 4.27 1.99
N GLY A 496 0.38 5.38 1.34
CA GLY A 496 1.30 6.22 0.56
C GLY A 496 1.98 7.35 1.34
N THR A 497 2.91 8.03 0.66
CA THR A 497 3.70 9.15 1.19
C THR A 497 3.48 10.42 0.37
N LEU A 498 3.25 11.54 1.05
CA LEU A 498 3.35 12.88 0.47
C LEU A 498 4.69 13.48 0.89
N GLU A 499 5.62 13.62 -0.07
CA GLU A 499 6.90 14.28 0.13
C GLU A 499 6.78 15.77 -0.21
N THR A 500 7.22 16.64 0.69
CA THR A 500 7.25 18.10 0.46
C THR A 500 8.67 18.63 0.44
N THR A 501 9.06 19.29 -0.66
CA THR A 501 10.44 19.79 -0.86
C THR A 501 10.60 21.29 -0.63
N ALA A 502 9.55 21.99 -0.20
CA ALA A 502 9.55 23.42 0.06
C ALA A 502 8.60 23.75 1.22
N SER A 503 8.79 24.92 1.85
CA SER A 503 7.91 25.37 2.92
C SER A 503 6.64 26.01 2.37
N PHE A 504 5.48 25.48 2.74
CA PHE A 504 4.17 26.05 2.38
C PHE A 504 3.05 25.56 3.32
N THR A 505 1.88 26.19 3.19
CA THR A 505 0.67 25.78 3.90
C THR A 505 -0.24 25.02 2.95
N LEU A 506 -0.62 23.79 3.30
CA LEU A 506 -1.72 23.08 2.65
C LEU A 506 -3.02 23.77 2.98
N ASN A 507 -3.86 23.99 1.97
CA ASN A 507 -5.09 24.75 2.15
C ASN A 507 -6.02 24.04 3.14
N ALA A 508 -6.51 24.74 4.16
CA ALA A 508 -7.36 24.16 5.21
C ALA A 508 -8.68 23.58 4.67
N ASN A 509 -9.13 24.03 3.50
CA ASN A 509 -10.34 23.49 2.87
C ASN A 509 -10.13 22.11 2.25
N ARG A 510 -8.88 21.71 2.03
CA ARG A 510 -8.51 20.38 1.56
C ARG A 510 -8.49 19.41 2.74
N GLY A 511 -9.66 18.86 3.07
CA GLY A 511 -9.75 17.85 4.13
C GLY A 511 -8.91 16.62 3.79
N THR A 512 -8.10 16.19 4.75
CA THR A 512 -7.14 15.11 4.63
C THR A 512 -7.59 13.91 5.45
N THR A 513 -7.62 12.74 4.83
CA THR A 513 -8.08 11.51 5.49
C THR A 513 -7.01 10.43 5.42
N ILE A 514 -6.64 9.89 6.58
CA ILE A 514 -5.70 8.78 6.72
C ILE A 514 -6.52 7.50 6.87
N ASN A 515 -6.67 6.75 5.78
CA ASN A 515 -7.42 5.49 5.77
C ASN A 515 -6.63 4.37 6.46
N ALA A 516 -7.24 3.19 6.59
CA ALA A 516 -6.70 2.07 7.37
C ALA A 516 -5.27 1.65 7.00
N GLY A 517 -4.84 1.83 5.74
CA GLY A 517 -3.45 1.57 5.32
C GLY A 517 -2.42 2.57 5.87
N GLY A 518 -2.84 3.64 6.55
CA GLY A 518 -1.99 4.70 7.09
C GLY A 518 -1.62 5.76 6.07
N GLY A 519 -0.74 6.68 6.45
CA GLY A 519 -0.25 7.73 5.55
C GLY A 519 0.98 8.44 6.12
N THR A 520 1.88 8.84 5.22
CA THR A 520 3.12 9.52 5.61
C THR A 520 3.17 10.93 5.06
N PHE A 521 3.43 11.90 5.93
CA PHE A 521 3.96 13.21 5.54
C PHE A 521 5.47 13.17 5.69
N ASP A 522 6.17 13.20 4.56
CA ASP A 522 7.61 13.25 4.48
C ASP A 522 8.02 14.71 4.19
N VAL A 523 8.61 15.38 5.19
CA VAL A 523 8.92 16.81 5.11
C VAL A 523 10.42 16.99 5.08
N ASN A 524 10.93 17.43 3.93
CA ASN A 524 12.37 17.49 3.68
C ASN A 524 13.10 18.39 4.68
N ALA A 525 14.37 18.07 4.93
CA ALA A 525 15.27 18.84 5.77
C ALA A 525 15.18 20.36 5.52
N GLY A 526 15.02 21.14 6.59
CA GLY A 526 14.95 22.60 6.53
C GLY A 526 13.65 23.18 5.97
N THR A 527 12.64 22.35 5.69
CA THR A 527 11.33 22.80 5.21
C THR A 527 10.23 22.62 6.27
N THR A 528 9.15 23.38 6.10
CA THR A 528 7.99 23.35 6.99
C THR A 528 6.71 23.17 6.18
N LEU A 529 5.97 22.09 6.46
CA LEU A 529 4.62 21.90 5.95
C LEU A 529 3.61 22.27 7.04
N THR A 530 2.75 23.25 6.78
CA THR A 530 1.65 23.62 7.69
C THR A 530 0.32 23.06 7.20
N TYR A 531 -0.41 22.37 8.09
CA TYR A 531 -1.76 21.91 7.82
C TYR A 531 -2.75 22.31 8.94
N ASN A 532 -3.73 23.13 8.55
CA ASN A 532 -4.76 23.67 9.45
C ASN A 532 -6.17 23.13 9.13
N GLY A 533 -6.26 22.15 8.22
CA GLY A 533 -7.51 21.60 7.72
C GLY A 533 -8.05 20.42 8.52
N ILE A 534 -9.15 19.85 8.04
CA ILE A 534 -9.79 18.66 8.62
C ILE A 534 -8.86 17.47 8.48
N LEU A 535 -8.33 16.95 9.59
CA LEU A 535 -7.68 15.64 9.62
C LEU A 535 -8.70 14.58 10.08
N ALA A 536 -8.77 13.46 9.37
CA ALA A 536 -9.76 12.41 9.60
C ALA A 536 -9.20 11.00 9.38
N GLY A 537 -9.96 9.99 9.77
CA GLY A 537 -9.65 8.58 9.53
C GLY A 537 -8.99 7.89 10.73
N ALA A 538 -8.89 6.56 10.65
CA ALA A 538 -8.41 5.72 11.74
C ALA A 538 -6.99 5.15 11.49
N GLY A 539 -6.39 5.41 10.32
CA GLY A 539 -5.05 4.92 10.03
C GLY A 539 -3.96 5.72 10.74
N THR A 540 -2.80 5.08 10.91
CA THR A 540 -1.62 5.71 11.52
C THR A 540 -1.09 6.82 10.63
N LEU A 541 -0.91 8.01 11.22
CA LEU A 541 -0.21 9.13 10.61
C LEU A 541 1.28 9.06 10.94
N THR A 542 2.13 9.02 9.92
CA THR A 542 3.58 9.06 10.09
C THR A 542 4.15 10.40 9.64
N LYS A 543 4.94 11.04 10.50
CA LYS A 543 5.82 12.14 10.14
C LYS A 543 7.23 11.60 9.90
N ALA A 544 7.73 11.78 8.69
CA ALA A 544 9.06 11.35 8.23
C ALA A 544 9.96 12.54 7.83
N ASP A 545 11.25 12.23 7.68
CA ASP A 545 12.38 13.14 7.44
C ASP A 545 12.47 14.30 8.46
N THR A 546 13.50 15.13 8.33
CA THR A 546 14.01 16.01 9.37
C THR A 546 13.37 17.39 9.40
N GLY A 547 12.48 17.70 8.46
CA GLY A 547 11.69 18.94 8.45
C GLY A 547 10.57 18.97 9.50
N THR A 548 9.75 20.02 9.45
CA THR A 548 8.68 20.26 10.43
C THR A 548 7.30 20.10 9.81
N LEU A 549 6.46 19.25 10.40
CA LEU A 549 5.01 19.22 10.12
C LEU A 549 4.29 20.00 11.23
N ILE A 550 3.59 21.06 10.86
CA ILE A 550 2.75 21.85 11.76
C ILE A 550 1.30 21.39 11.62
N LEU A 551 0.70 20.93 12.70
CA LEU A 551 -0.74 20.72 12.82
C LEU A 551 -1.33 21.89 13.61
N GLY A 552 -1.94 22.84 12.88
CA GLY A 552 -2.65 23.97 13.50
C GLY A 552 -4.05 23.62 14.01
N GLY A 553 -4.55 22.44 13.63
CA GLY A 553 -5.80 21.86 14.10
C GLY A 553 -7.07 22.55 13.59
N ALA A 554 -7.88 21.84 12.81
CA ALA A 554 -9.23 22.29 12.47
C ALA A 554 -10.20 22.06 13.63
N THR A 555 -11.21 22.91 13.76
CA THR A 555 -12.31 22.75 14.74
C THR A 555 -13.09 21.44 14.60
N THR A 556 -12.85 20.67 13.53
CA THR A 556 -13.52 19.41 13.20
C THR A 556 -12.53 18.26 12.94
N ASN A 557 -11.36 18.27 13.58
CA ASN A 557 -10.46 17.13 13.53
C ASN A 557 -11.12 15.90 14.16
N ILE A 558 -11.17 14.82 13.38
CA ILE A 558 -11.83 13.55 13.72
C ILE A 558 -10.90 12.36 13.44
N HIS A 559 -9.60 12.60 13.35
CA HIS A 559 -8.60 11.54 13.22
C HIS A 559 -8.44 10.81 14.55
N THR A 560 -8.50 9.48 14.50
CA THR A 560 -8.45 8.62 15.69
C THR A 560 -7.28 7.63 15.66
N GLY A 561 -6.54 7.57 14.54
CA GLY A 561 -5.40 6.68 14.40
C GLY A 561 -4.17 7.18 15.15
N ASP A 562 -3.21 6.28 15.37
CA ASP A 562 -1.96 6.62 16.05
C ASP A 562 -1.09 7.59 15.24
N ILE A 563 -0.14 8.23 15.91
CA ILE A 563 0.82 9.16 15.32
C ILE A 563 2.24 8.68 15.61
N ASN A 564 3.02 8.50 14.55
CA ASN A 564 4.45 8.20 14.63
C ASN A 564 5.26 9.39 14.15
N VAL A 565 6.15 9.91 15.00
CA VAL A 565 7.13 10.94 14.64
C VAL A 565 8.48 10.25 14.47
N ASN A 566 8.78 9.81 13.25
CA ASN A 566 9.99 9.02 12.97
C ASN A 566 11.25 9.88 12.89
N ALA A 567 11.12 11.13 12.44
CA ALA A 567 12.21 12.10 12.35
C ALA A 567 11.67 13.54 12.32
N GLY A 568 12.56 14.50 12.58
CA GLY A 568 12.24 15.93 12.54
C GLY A 568 11.26 16.34 13.64
N THR A 569 10.38 17.29 13.33
CA THR A 569 9.45 17.86 14.33
C THR A 569 8.00 17.69 13.89
N LEU A 570 7.18 17.16 14.79
CA LEU A 570 5.73 17.37 14.77
C LEU A 570 5.40 18.53 15.72
N GLN A 571 4.87 19.62 15.17
CA GLN A 571 4.56 20.84 15.90
C GLN A 571 3.05 21.03 16.03
N ILE A 572 2.55 21.15 17.25
CA ILE A 572 1.15 21.37 17.58
C ILE A 572 0.93 22.87 17.80
N ALA A 573 0.28 23.52 16.83
CA ALA A 573 0.08 24.97 16.79
C ALA A 573 -1.39 25.38 16.95
N LYS A 574 -2.21 24.52 17.56
CA LYS A 574 -3.65 24.77 17.74
C LYS A 574 -3.97 25.91 18.69
N THR A 575 -5.00 26.68 18.34
CA THR A 575 -5.52 27.80 19.16
C THR A 575 -6.84 27.48 19.85
N VAL A 576 -7.35 26.26 19.67
CA VAL A 576 -8.58 25.75 20.30
C VAL A 576 -8.31 24.32 20.81
N ALA A 577 -8.99 23.91 21.88
CA ALA A 577 -8.78 22.59 22.50
C ALA A 577 -9.20 21.43 21.56
N ASN A 578 -8.48 20.31 21.64
CA ASN A 578 -8.71 19.03 20.96
C ASN A 578 -8.92 19.11 19.44
N THR A 579 -8.19 19.98 18.74
CA THR A 579 -8.31 20.16 17.29
C THR A 579 -7.12 19.62 16.48
N ALA A 580 -6.02 19.16 17.10
CA ALA A 580 -4.81 18.74 16.36
C ALA A 580 -4.55 17.23 16.37
N ILE A 581 -4.57 16.59 17.54
CA ILE A 581 -4.42 15.14 17.70
C ILE A 581 -5.72 14.58 18.29
N GLY A 582 -6.12 13.39 17.87
CA GLY A 582 -7.26 12.71 18.49
C GLY A 582 -6.95 12.26 19.92
N ASP A 583 -7.88 12.50 20.84
CA ASP A 583 -7.71 12.26 22.28
C ASP A 583 -7.38 10.78 22.64
N SER A 584 -7.65 9.83 21.74
CA SER A 584 -7.33 8.40 21.91
C SER A 584 -6.11 7.92 21.12
N ALA A 585 -5.50 8.76 20.28
CA ALA A 585 -4.38 8.39 19.44
C ALA A 585 -3.11 8.19 20.27
N ALA A 586 -2.43 7.04 20.11
CA ALA A 586 -1.08 6.90 20.67
C ALA A 586 -0.10 7.78 19.90
N VAL A 587 0.84 8.42 20.60
CA VAL A 587 1.92 9.21 20.00
C VAL A 587 3.26 8.58 20.34
N THR A 588 3.99 8.15 19.31
CA THR A 588 5.35 7.63 19.43
C THR A 588 6.34 8.63 18.84
N VAL A 589 7.28 9.12 19.66
CA VAL A 589 8.32 10.05 19.22
C VAL A 589 9.66 9.33 19.18
N ALA A 590 10.18 9.06 17.99
CA ALA A 590 11.44 8.35 17.81
C ALA A 590 12.64 9.14 18.36
N THR A 591 13.74 8.45 18.67
CA THR A 591 14.98 9.10 19.11
C THR A 591 15.48 10.09 18.05
N GLY A 592 15.75 11.32 18.47
CA GLY A 592 16.16 12.42 17.58
C GLY A 592 15.00 13.17 16.91
N ALA A 593 13.75 12.73 17.12
CA ALA A 593 12.55 13.45 16.70
C ALA A 593 11.95 14.27 17.85
N ASN A 594 11.10 15.23 17.51
CA ASN A 594 10.50 16.17 18.46
C ASN A 594 8.96 16.22 18.32
N LEU A 595 8.27 16.27 19.45
CA LEU A 595 6.90 16.75 19.57
C LEU A 595 6.94 18.11 20.27
N THR A 596 6.56 19.17 19.57
CA THR A 596 6.61 20.54 20.12
C THR A 596 5.24 21.18 20.19
N PHE A 597 5.02 22.02 21.19
CA PHE A 597 3.79 22.81 21.34
C PHE A 597 4.08 24.29 21.18
N THR A 598 3.34 24.95 20.27
CA THR A 598 3.45 26.40 20.00
C THR A 598 2.11 27.13 19.98
N GLY A 599 0.99 26.44 20.13
CA GLY A 599 -0.34 27.05 20.09
C GLY A 599 -0.80 27.71 21.39
N GLY A 600 -0.16 27.39 22.52
CA GLY A 600 -0.55 27.89 23.84
C GLY A 600 -1.83 27.25 24.40
N VAL A 601 -2.25 26.11 23.83
CA VAL A 601 -3.44 25.36 24.23
C VAL A 601 -3.05 23.92 24.58
N SER A 602 -3.57 23.43 25.70
CA SER A 602 -3.36 22.06 26.17
C SER A 602 -3.80 21.00 25.15
N GLU A 603 -3.10 19.86 25.16
CA GLU A 603 -3.38 18.71 24.28
C GLU A 603 -3.70 17.45 25.07
N THR A 604 -4.58 16.62 24.52
CA THR A 604 -4.90 15.29 25.03
C THR A 604 -4.51 14.25 23.99
N ILE A 605 -3.86 13.17 24.43
CA ILE A 605 -3.44 12.05 23.60
C ILE A 605 -3.80 10.73 24.28
N GLY A 606 -3.87 9.67 23.48
CA GLY A 606 -4.11 8.32 23.97
C GLY A 606 -2.99 7.84 24.90
N SER A 607 -1.74 7.91 24.44
CA SER A 607 -0.55 7.50 25.22
C SER A 607 0.72 8.08 24.61
N LEU A 608 1.81 8.17 25.38
CA LEU A 608 3.11 8.70 24.92
C LEU A 608 4.20 7.63 25.00
N ALA A 609 4.91 7.38 23.89
CA ALA A 609 6.01 6.43 23.82
C ALA A 609 7.22 6.97 23.03
N GLY A 610 8.35 6.28 23.12
CA GLY A 610 9.52 6.52 22.28
C GLY A 610 10.73 7.08 23.02
N GLY A 611 11.64 7.74 22.31
CA GLY A 611 12.92 8.22 22.82
C GLY A 611 13.30 9.64 22.38
N GLY A 612 12.36 10.37 21.77
CA GLY A 612 12.57 11.74 21.30
C GLY A 612 12.35 12.81 22.37
N THR A 613 12.14 14.04 21.93
CA THR A 613 11.92 15.18 22.83
C THR A 613 10.46 15.63 22.79
N VAL A 614 9.87 15.91 23.94
CA VAL A 614 8.60 16.61 24.08
C VAL A 614 8.87 17.98 24.69
N ASP A 615 8.48 19.06 24.00
CA ASP A 615 8.83 20.42 24.40
C ASP A 615 7.65 21.40 24.31
N ASN A 616 7.37 22.13 25.38
CA ASN A 616 6.58 23.35 25.29
C ASN A 616 7.46 24.55 24.96
N THR A 617 7.50 24.91 23.68
CA THR A 617 8.19 26.09 23.17
C THR A 617 7.32 27.36 23.21
N ASN A 618 6.04 27.26 23.58
CA ASN A 618 5.16 28.43 23.75
C ASN A 618 5.41 29.09 25.11
N ALA A 619 5.30 30.42 25.19
CA ALA A 619 5.44 31.16 26.45
C ALA A 619 4.31 30.88 27.45
N ALA A 620 3.12 30.50 26.98
CA ALA A 620 2.00 30.10 27.82
C ALA A 620 2.26 28.71 28.41
N ALA A 621 1.87 28.54 29.68
CA ALA A 621 1.82 27.22 30.29
C ALA A 621 0.71 26.38 29.65
N ILE A 622 0.99 25.11 29.39
CA ILE A 622 0.02 24.17 28.82
C ILE A 622 0.04 22.86 29.60
N ALA A 623 -0.98 22.03 29.38
CA ALA A 623 -0.98 20.63 29.81
C ALA A 623 -0.91 19.68 28.61
N LEU A 624 -0.11 18.61 28.74
CA LEU A 624 -0.21 17.41 27.91
C LEU A 624 -0.85 16.32 28.76
N THR A 625 -2.07 15.92 28.42
CA THR A 625 -2.78 14.82 29.08
C THR A 625 -2.62 13.54 28.26
N ALA A 626 -2.11 12.47 28.87
CA ALA A 626 -1.91 11.17 28.23
C ALA A 626 -2.57 10.04 29.03
N GLY A 627 -2.93 8.96 28.34
CA GLY A 627 -3.40 7.70 28.94
C GLY A 627 -4.87 7.36 28.70
N GLY A 628 -5.60 8.18 27.93
CA GLY A 628 -7.01 7.94 27.59
C GLY A 628 -7.28 6.63 26.84
N ASN A 629 -6.26 6.01 26.25
CA ASN A 629 -6.36 4.70 25.60
C ASN A 629 -5.98 3.50 26.50
N ASN A 630 -5.69 3.75 27.79
CA ASN A 630 -5.29 2.75 28.78
C ASN A 630 -4.03 1.92 28.43
N THR A 631 -3.24 2.34 27.44
CA THR A 631 -2.05 1.59 27.01
C THR A 631 -0.86 1.90 27.91
N SER A 632 -0.18 0.85 28.36
CA SER A 632 1.10 1.00 29.06
C SER A 632 2.22 1.26 28.07
N THR A 633 2.99 2.32 28.30
CA THR A 633 4.00 2.84 27.37
C THR A 633 5.30 3.19 28.08
N ASN A 634 6.41 3.16 27.33
CA ASN A 634 7.71 3.60 27.79
C ASN A 634 8.19 4.79 26.96
N PHE A 635 8.41 5.92 27.62
CA PHE A 635 9.04 7.10 27.07
C PHE A 635 10.44 7.26 27.68
N SER A 636 11.44 6.88 26.90
CA SER A 636 12.87 6.97 27.25
C SER A 636 13.51 8.34 26.93
N GLY A 637 12.72 9.23 26.34
CA GLY A 637 13.13 10.53 25.82
C GLY A 637 13.19 11.63 26.88
N VAL A 638 13.24 12.88 26.42
CA VAL A 638 13.30 14.07 27.29
C VAL A 638 11.98 14.83 27.21
N ILE A 639 11.44 15.21 28.36
CA ILE A 639 10.33 16.17 28.47
C ILE A 639 10.90 17.48 29.02
N GLN A 640 10.65 18.59 28.33
CA GLN A 640 11.21 19.91 28.63
C GLN A 640 10.20 21.04 28.34
N ASP A 641 10.51 22.24 28.79
CA ASP A 641 9.71 23.46 28.61
C ASP A 641 10.60 24.67 28.29
N THR A 642 11.13 24.72 27.06
CA THR A 642 12.05 25.79 26.65
C THR A 642 11.39 27.16 26.50
N GLY A 643 10.04 27.23 26.44
CA GLY A 643 9.26 28.47 26.42
C GLY A 643 8.55 28.77 27.73
N GLY A 644 7.59 27.91 28.10
CA GLY A 644 6.72 28.08 29.26
C GLY A 644 6.31 26.72 29.83
N ASN A 645 5.84 26.69 31.08
CA ASN A 645 5.73 25.43 31.82
C ASN A 645 4.86 24.38 31.11
N LEU A 646 5.38 23.16 31.00
CA LEU A 646 4.64 21.99 30.56
C LEU A 646 4.13 21.20 31.78
N THR A 647 2.81 21.17 31.98
CA THR A 647 2.18 20.25 32.92
C THR A 647 1.99 18.91 32.22
N LEU A 648 2.46 17.82 32.82
CA LEU A 648 2.20 16.47 32.33
C LEU A 648 1.07 15.86 33.16
N ALA A 649 -0.04 15.49 32.52
CA ALA A 649 -1.16 14.83 33.19
C ALA A 649 -1.31 13.39 32.69
N LYS A 650 -1.55 12.46 33.61
CA LYS A 650 -1.78 11.04 33.34
C LYS A 650 -3.19 10.65 33.76
N THR A 651 -3.93 10.01 32.86
CA THR A 651 -5.30 9.49 33.06
C THR A 651 -5.39 8.03 32.57
N GLY A 652 -6.50 7.34 32.84
CA GLY A 652 -6.71 5.96 32.44
C GLY A 652 -5.81 4.95 33.14
N THR A 653 -6.10 3.67 32.98
CA THR A 653 -5.53 2.59 33.82
C THR A 653 -4.12 2.15 33.42
N GLY A 654 -3.62 2.57 32.26
CA GLY A 654 -2.29 2.20 31.75
C GLY A 654 -1.14 2.79 32.58
N THR A 655 0.08 2.28 32.36
CA THR A 655 1.32 2.81 32.96
C THR A 655 2.09 3.68 31.97
N LEU A 656 2.45 4.92 32.34
CA LEU A 656 3.45 5.71 31.62
C LEU A 656 4.80 5.56 32.34
N THR A 657 5.76 4.89 31.69
CA THR A 657 7.13 4.76 32.22
C THR A 657 8.01 5.87 31.66
N LEU A 658 8.57 6.70 32.52
CA LEU A 658 9.57 7.72 32.16
C LEU A 658 10.96 7.14 32.41
N SER A 659 11.67 6.76 31.34
CA SER A 659 12.97 6.09 31.43
C SER A 659 14.07 6.84 30.66
N GLY A 660 15.27 6.26 30.59
CA GLY A 660 16.41 6.80 29.83
C GLY A 660 17.50 7.42 30.69
N ALA A 661 18.58 7.86 30.04
CA ALA A 661 19.78 8.37 30.70
C ALA A 661 19.81 9.90 30.86
N THR A 662 18.96 10.62 30.14
CA THR A 662 18.90 12.08 30.17
C THR A 662 17.75 12.55 31.06
N ALA A 663 18.02 13.55 31.90
CA ALA A 663 17.04 14.16 32.78
C ALA A 663 15.91 14.82 31.99
N ASN A 664 14.70 14.75 32.54
CA ASN A 664 13.64 15.66 32.14
C ASN A 664 13.87 17.02 32.81
N THR A 665 13.48 18.12 32.16
CA THR A 665 13.68 19.47 32.69
C THR A 665 12.40 20.26 32.87
N PHE A 666 11.24 19.70 32.55
CA PHE A 666 9.96 20.39 32.68
C PHE A 666 9.67 20.77 34.14
N ALA A 667 9.32 22.04 34.35
CA ALA A 667 9.08 22.66 35.64
C ALA A 667 7.58 22.70 36.03
N GLY A 668 6.68 22.42 35.08
CA GLY A 668 5.24 22.30 35.36
C GLY A 668 4.90 21.13 36.29
N SER A 669 3.66 21.06 36.74
CA SER A 669 3.23 19.97 37.63
C SER A 669 3.19 18.62 36.91
N LEU A 670 3.43 17.54 37.66
CA LEU A 670 3.08 16.18 37.24
C LEU A 670 1.76 15.80 37.92
N ASN A 671 0.69 15.62 37.14
CA ASN A 671 -0.63 15.29 37.65
C ASN A 671 -0.97 13.84 37.30
N ILE A 672 -1.08 12.97 38.30
CA ILE A 672 -1.43 11.56 38.11
C ILE A 672 -2.88 11.43 38.54
N ASN A 673 -3.80 11.58 37.60
CA ASN A 673 -5.22 11.51 37.88
C ASN A 673 -5.74 10.07 37.95
N ASP A 674 -5.11 9.14 37.21
CA ASP A 674 -5.42 7.70 37.23
C ASP A 674 -4.30 6.87 36.57
N GLY A 675 -4.25 5.57 36.90
CA GLY A 675 -3.21 4.64 36.47
C GLY A 675 -1.84 4.94 37.07
N THR A 676 -0.77 4.45 36.44
CA THR A 676 0.59 4.55 37.00
C THR A 676 1.48 5.49 36.19
N VAL A 677 2.27 6.33 36.88
CA VAL A 677 3.50 6.90 36.32
C VAL A 677 4.67 6.22 37.01
N ALA A 678 5.51 5.53 36.23
CA ALA A 678 6.69 4.83 36.71
C ALA A 678 7.95 5.64 36.38
N LEU A 679 8.73 6.01 37.39
CA LEU A 679 9.96 6.79 37.24
C LEU A 679 11.15 5.83 37.17
N ALA A 680 11.70 5.64 35.97
CA ALA A 680 12.70 4.63 35.64
C ALA A 680 13.88 5.21 34.84
N LYS A 681 14.21 6.49 35.04
CA LYS A 681 15.46 7.05 34.52
C LYS A 681 16.64 6.34 35.19
N THR A 682 17.83 6.50 34.61
CA THR A 682 19.07 6.04 35.27
C THR A 682 19.12 6.59 36.71
N ALA A 683 19.51 5.78 37.69
CA ALA A 683 19.49 6.20 39.10
C ALA A 683 20.28 7.51 39.31
N GLY A 684 19.70 8.44 40.07
CA GLY A 684 20.24 9.79 40.25
C GLY A 684 19.93 10.79 39.13
N VAL A 685 19.30 10.34 38.04
CA VAL A 685 18.82 11.22 36.96
C VAL A 685 17.37 11.57 37.22
N SER A 686 17.07 12.86 37.27
CA SER A 686 15.72 13.35 37.53
C SER A 686 14.75 13.02 36.39
N ALA A 687 13.69 12.28 36.72
CA ALA A 687 12.51 12.07 35.90
C ALA A 687 11.50 13.22 36.04
N TYR A 688 11.53 13.96 37.15
CA TYR A 688 10.69 15.13 37.40
C TYR A 688 11.48 16.27 38.06
N ALA A 689 11.50 17.43 37.39
CA ALA A 689 12.30 18.60 37.80
C ALA A 689 11.45 19.79 38.29
N GLY A 690 10.12 19.67 38.33
CA GLY A 690 9.24 20.76 38.77
C GLY A 690 8.98 20.79 40.27
N SER A 691 8.05 21.66 40.67
CA SER A 691 7.81 21.96 42.10
C SER A 691 6.73 21.09 42.76
N THR A 692 5.84 20.45 42.00
CA THR A 692 4.67 19.75 42.58
C THR A 692 4.26 18.53 41.77
N ILE A 693 4.18 17.39 42.44
CA ILE A 693 3.51 16.19 41.92
C ILE A 693 2.19 16.03 42.64
N ASN A 694 1.09 16.04 41.88
CA ASN A 694 -0.25 15.75 42.37
C ASN A 694 -0.56 14.29 42.07
N ILE A 695 -0.84 13.50 43.11
CA ILE A 695 -1.10 12.06 43.02
C ILE A 695 -2.55 11.82 43.44
N GLY A 696 -3.37 11.41 42.48
CA GLY A 696 -4.82 11.31 42.60
C GLY A 696 -5.54 12.63 42.34
N ASN A 697 -6.85 12.54 42.11
CA ASN A 697 -7.75 13.69 41.97
C ASN A 697 -8.99 13.60 42.88
N GLY A 698 -9.07 12.57 43.72
CA GLY A 698 -10.16 12.31 44.66
C GLY A 698 -11.41 11.70 44.03
N ALA A 699 -11.38 11.36 42.74
CA ALA A 699 -12.52 10.78 42.02
C ALA A 699 -12.36 9.28 41.76
N GLY A 700 -11.14 8.74 41.84
CA GLY A 700 -10.83 7.33 41.64
C GLY A 700 -11.15 6.42 42.83
N ALA A 701 -10.98 5.12 42.61
CA ALA A 701 -10.89 4.17 43.72
C ALA A 701 -9.58 4.40 44.48
N ALA A 702 -9.50 3.96 45.75
CA ALA A 702 -8.25 3.96 46.48
C ALA A 702 -7.13 3.33 45.64
N ASP A 703 -5.98 3.99 45.60
CA ASP A 703 -4.78 3.60 44.85
C ASP A 703 -4.92 3.50 43.33
N SER A 704 -5.96 4.07 42.73
CA SER A 704 -6.08 4.03 41.27
C SER A 704 -5.05 4.92 40.58
N ALA A 705 -4.58 5.99 41.24
CA ALA A 705 -3.53 6.87 40.78
C ALA A 705 -2.20 6.60 41.50
N VAL A 706 -1.22 6.03 40.80
CA VAL A 706 0.04 5.56 41.39
C VAL A 706 1.25 6.31 40.83
N LEU A 707 2.05 6.92 41.69
CA LEU A 707 3.43 7.25 41.40
C LEU A 707 4.33 6.12 41.88
N ARG A 708 5.11 5.50 40.99
CA ARG A 708 6.03 4.41 41.35
C ARG A 708 7.47 4.75 41.02
N LEU A 709 8.40 4.47 41.92
CA LEU A 709 9.84 4.61 41.68
C LEU A 709 10.46 3.27 41.25
N ASP A 710 11.04 3.22 40.06
CA ASP A 710 11.81 2.06 39.58
C ASP A 710 13.32 2.30 39.62
N SER A 711 13.73 3.49 40.03
CA SER A 711 15.11 3.89 40.26
C SER A 711 15.15 4.92 41.40
N SER A 712 16.27 5.04 42.09
CA SER A 712 16.40 5.99 43.21
C SER A 712 16.68 7.41 42.70
N ASN A 713 16.34 8.42 43.51
CA ASN A 713 16.62 9.83 43.26
C ASN A 713 16.11 10.30 41.87
N GLN A 714 14.81 10.10 41.63
CA GLN A 714 14.12 10.42 40.37
C GLN A 714 13.38 11.75 40.43
N ILE A 715 13.06 12.23 41.63
CA ILE A 715 12.30 13.46 41.87
C ILE A 715 13.28 14.51 42.39
N VAL A 716 13.16 15.76 41.95
CA VAL A 716 13.99 16.84 42.50
C VAL A 716 13.63 17.08 43.97
N ASP A 717 14.64 17.28 44.82
CA ASP A 717 14.48 17.49 46.28
C ASP A 717 13.57 18.68 46.64
N THR A 718 13.35 19.62 45.70
CA THR A 718 12.46 20.77 45.88
C THR A 718 10.98 20.47 45.57
N ALA A 719 10.64 19.27 45.09
CA ALA A 719 9.27 18.92 44.73
C ALA A 719 8.42 18.58 45.96
N ALA A 720 7.21 19.12 46.02
CA ALA A 720 6.19 18.70 46.98
C ALA A 720 5.34 17.57 46.39
N LEU A 721 5.04 16.55 47.21
CA LEU A 721 4.09 15.49 46.87
C LEU A 721 2.75 15.78 47.54
N VAL A 722 1.71 15.96 46.72
CA VAL A 722 0.35 16.26 47.18
C VAL A 722 -0.57 15.12 46.80
N PHE A 723 -1.23 14.53 47.79
CA PHE A 723 -2.03 13.33 47.64
C PHE A 723 -3.52 13.63 47.77
N ALA A 724 -4.32 13.16 46.83
CA ALA A 724 -5.76 12.97 47.02
C ALA A 724 -6.04 11.57 47.60
N SER A 725 -7.30 11.29 47.96
CA SER A 725 -7.71 10.03 48.63
C SER A 725 -7.53 8.76 47.79
N ASP A 726 -7.40 8.91 46.47
CA ASP A 726 -7.16 7.85 45.48
C ASP A 726 -5.69 7.74 45.05
N GLY A 727 -4.84 8.62 45.58
CA GLY A 727 -3.42 8.68 45.24
C GLY A 727 -2.56 7.74 46.06
N ARG A 728 -1.59 7.10 45.41
CA ARG A 728 -0.58 6.24 46.04
C ARG A 728 0.83 6.58 45.56
N LEU A 729 1.77 6.71 46.49
CA LEU A 729 3.20 6.64 46.22
C LEU A 729 3.68 5.21 46.52
N ASP A 730 4.32 4.56 45.56
CA ASP A 730 5.01 3.28 45.72
C ASP A 730 6.52 3.47 45.55
N LEU A 731 7.28 3.35 46.64
CA LEU A 731 8.74 3.46 46.58
C LEU A 731 9.40 2.25 45.93
N ASN A 732 8.74 1.08 45.90
CA ASN A 732 9.25 -0.15 45.29
C ASN A 732 10.71 -0.49 45.69
N GLY A 733 11.05 -0.27 46.97
CA GLY A 733 12.40 -0.55 47.51
C GLY A 733 13.45 0.55 47.26
N GLN A 734 13.09 1.66 46.63
CA GLN A 734 14.00 2.73 46.25
C GLN A 734 14.11 3.84 47.32
N THR A 735 15.15 4.66 47.20
CA THR A 735 15.36 5.86 48.01
C THR A 735 14.94 7.12 47.24
N GLU A 736 14.25 8.03 47.92
CA GLU A 736 13.87 9.34 47.38
C GLU A 736 13.89 10.45 48.43
N THR A 737 14.18 11.68 47.99
CA THR A 737 14.08 12.90 48.79
C THR A 737 13.11 13.89 48.14
N VAL A 738 12.20 14.46 48.93
CA VAL A 738 11.22 15.45 48.48
C VAL A 738 11.09 16.60 49.46
N ALA A 739 10.60 17.74 48.99
CA ALA A 739 10.49 18.94 49.81
C ALA A 739 9.43 18.79 50.91
N SER A 740 8.30 18.14 50.59
CA SER A 740 7.25 17.89 51.57
C SER A 740 6.25 16.86 51.07
N ILE A 741 5.46 16.34 52.01
CA ILE A 741 4.28 15.51 51.75
C ILE A 741 3.04 16.18 52.35
N ALA A 742 1.91 16.10 51.66
CA ALA A 742 0.62 16.62 52.15
C ALA A 742 -0.57 15.87 51.54
N GLY A 743 -1.73 15.90 52.18
CA GLY A 743 -2.97 15.31 51.65
C GLY A 743 -3.33 13.95 52.26
N SER A 744 -4.12 13.13 51.57
CA SER A 744 -4.88 12.03 52.19
C SER A 744 -4.74 10.64 51.55
N GLY A 745 -3.77 10.44 50.66
CA GLY A 745 -3.55 9.16 49.94
C GLY A 745 -2.64 8.17 50.69
N GLU A 746 -2.23 7.09 50.03
CA GLU A 746 -1.28 6.12 50.57
C GLU A 746 0.18 6.49 50.20
N ILE A 747 1.08 6.32 51.16
CA ILE A 747 2.52 6.21 50.91
C ILE A 747 2.96 4.80 51.29
N LEU A 748 3.21 3.97 50.28
CA LEU A 748 3.83 2.65 50.42
C LEU A 748 5.34 2.81 50.41
N ILE A 749 5.94 2.73 51.60
CA ILE A 749 7.39 2.73 51.76
C ILE A 749 7.96 1.33 51.50
N GLY A 750 7.28 0.28 51.96
CA GLY A 750 7.74 -1.10 51.81
C GLY A 750 9.12 -1.32 52.44
N THR A 751 10.12 -1.60 51.59
CA THR A 751 11.55 -1.73 51.96
C THR A 751 12.40 -0.51 51.56
N GLY A 752 11.79 0.53 50.97
CA GLY A 752 12.47 1.73 50.48
C GLY A 752 12.73 2.78 51.56
N GLN A 753 13.18 3.96 51.12
CA GLN A 753 13.44 5.11 51.99
C GLN A 753 12.85 6.39 51.39
N LEU A 754 12.04 7.11 52.16
CA LEU A 754 11.52 8.43 51.79
C LEU A 754 12.01 9.47 52.79
N THR A 755 12.72 10.50 52.32
CA THR A 755 13.05 11.70 53.10
C THR A 755 12.13 12.84 52.67
N ALA A 756 11.39 13.43 53.61
CA ALA A 756 10.48 14.52 53.34
C ALA A 756 10.60 15.64 54.38
N GLY A 757 10.67 16.88 53.90
CA GLY A 757 10.44 18.06 54.73
C GLY A 757 11.32 19.26 54.39
N ASN A 758 10.74 20.44 54.56
CA ASN A 758 11.34 21.73 54.27
C ASN A 758 10.95 22.73 55.38
N ALA A 759 10.93 24.03 55.09
CA ALA A 759 10.52 25.05 56.06
C ALA A 759 9.00 25.27 56.15
N LEU A 760 8.19 24.62 55.30
CA LEU A 760 6.74 24.76 55.27
C LEU A 760 6.06 23.75 56.21
N ASP A 761 4.98 24.19 56.83
CA ASP A 761 4.09 23.30 57.58
C ASP A 761 3.16 22.58 56.61
N THR A 762 3.03 21.25 56.74
CA THR A 762 2.13 20.44 55.93
C THR A 762 1.27 19.51 56.78
N ILE A 763 0.12 19.11 56.22
CA ILE A 763 -0.81 18.18 56.85
C ILE A 763 -0.92 16.94 55.97
N PHE A 764 -0.68 15.77 56.56
CA PHE A 764 -0.92 14.48 55.94
C PHE A 764 -1.94 13.69 56.76
N SER A 765 -3.07 13.37 56.13
CA SER A 765 -4.18 12.58 56.68
C SER A 765 -4.34 11.22 55.99
N GLY A 766 -3.31 10.79 55.26
CA GLY A 766 -3.28 9.53 54.52
C GLY A 766 -2.77 8.34 55.32
N GLU A 767 -2.46 7.26 54.62
CA GLU A 767 -1.86 6.05 55.21
C GLU A 767 -0.37 5.97 54.90
N LEU A 768 0.42 5.51 55.88
CA LEU A 768 1.84 5.22 55.72
C LEU A 768 2.06 3.72 55.94
N THR A 769 2.39 2.97 54.88
CA THR A 769 2.46 1.50 54.92
C THR A 769 3.87 0.98 54.69
N GLY A 770 4.17 -0.18 55.30
CA GLY A 770 5.48 -0.83 55.23
C GLY A 770 5.94 -1.38 56.58
N THR A 771 6.76 -2.43 56.55
CA THR A 771 7.23 -3.13 57.75
C THR A 771 8.73 -2.98 58.01
N THR A 772 9.54 -2.58 57.02
CA THR A 772 11.01 -2.55 57.15
C THR A 772 11.69 -1.32 56.54
N GLY A 773 11.00 -0.49 55.77
CA GLY A 773 11.56 0.72 55.16
C GLY A 773 11.76 1.87 56.13
N THR A 774 12.20 3.02 55.62
CA THR A 774 12.49 4.23 56.42
C THR A 774 11.74 5.45 55.90
N PHE A 775 10.96 6.11 56.76
CA PHE A 775 10.46 7.47 56.54
C PHE A 775 11.32 8.44 57.34
N THR A 776 11.87 9.48 56.73
CA THR A 776 12.69 10.50 57.41
C THR A 776 12.02 11.86 57.30
N LYS A 777 11.64 12.44 58.45
CA LYS A 777 11.21 13.83 58.53
C LYS A 777 12.44 14.73 58.71
N THR A 778 12.63 15.67 57.79
CA THR A 778 13.68 16.69 57.85
C THR A 778 13.10 18.11 57.69
N GLY A 779 13.94 19.13 57.63
CA GLY A 779 13.53 20.53 57.54
C GLY A 779 12.96 21.10 58.84
N THR A 780 12.77 22.42 58.89
CA THR A 780 12.31 23.15 60.07
C THR A 780 10.80 23.22 60.23
N GLY A 781 10.04 22.94 59.17
CA GLY A 781 8.58 22.97 59.16
C GLY A 781 7.96 21.82 59.95
N THR A 782 6.67 21.95 60.23
CA THR A 782 5.83 21.01 60.96
C THR A 782 5.15 20.05 60.00
N LEU A 783 5.35 18.73 60.18
CA LEU A 783 4.52 17.72 59.54
C LEU A 783 3.42 17.32 60.51
N THR A 784 2.18 17.68 60.23
CA THR A 784 1.02 17.29 61.03
C THR A 784 0.42 16.01 60.47
N LEU A 785 0.39 14.96 61.29
CA LEU A 785 -0.34 13.73 61.00
C LEU A 785 -1.76 13.86 61.56
N ALA A 786 -2.76 13.75 60.68
CA ALA A 786 -4.18 14.01 60.99
C ALA A 786 -5.09 12.78 60.84
N SER A 787 -4.50 11.60 60.64
CA SER A 787 -5.15 10.29 60.59
C SER A 787 -4.39 9.28 61.46
N THR A 788 -5.02 8.13 61.76
CA THR A 788 -4.31 7.04 62.43
C THR A 788 -3.17 6.54 61.55
N ILE A 789 -1.98 6.37 62.13
CA ILE A 789 -0.79 5.90 61.42
C ILE A 789 -0.44 4.50 61.92
N ASN A 790 -0.21 3.58 60.99
CA ASN A 790 0.19 2.19 61.29
C ASN A 790 1.41 1.81 60.47
N TYR A 791 2.59 2.26 60.91
CA TYR A 791 3.82 2.09 60.16
C TYR A 791 4.80 1.20 60.91
N GLY A 792 5.04 -0.02 60.43
CA GLY A 792 5.92 -0.99 61.09
C GLY A 792 7.42 -0.74 60.90
N GLY A 793 7.81 0.17 59.99
CA GLY A 793 9.20 0.48 59.67
C GLY A 793 9.87 1.49 60.61
N VAL A 794 10.94 2.12 60.12
CA VAL A 794 11.69 3.16 60.83
C VAL A 794 11.13 4.54 60.50
N PHE A 795 10.57 5.25 61.48
CA PHE A 795 10.25 6.66 61.38
C PHE A 795 11.40 7.46 62.00
N GLU A 796 12.17 8.14 61.17
CA GLU A 796 13.33 8.92 61.57
C GLU A 796 12.99 10.41 61.65
N LEU A 797 13.37 11.06 62.75
CA LEU A 797 13.29 12.49 62.93
C LEU A 797 14.70 13.09 62.87
N ASN A 798 14.97 13.82 61.79
CA ASN A 798 16.24 14.51 61.59
C ASN A 798 16.18 15.95 62.10
N SER A 799 15.05 16.63 61.91
CA SER A 799 14.81 17.98 62.43
C SER A 799 13.34 18.39 62.38
N GLY A 800 13.03 19.54 63.00
CA GLY A 800 11.71 20.17 62.92
C GLY A 800 10.68 19.52 63.83
N THR A 801 9.40 19.72 63.50
CA THR A 801 8.28 19.27 64.34
C THR A 801 7.46 18.19 63.62
N LEU A 802 7.14 17.12 64.34
CA LEU A 802 6.09 16.16 63.97
C LEU A 802 4.89 16.41 64.88
N SER A 803 3.76 16.87 64.33
CA SER A 803 2.55 17.14 65.11
C SER A 803 1.55 15.98 64.99
N LEU A 804 1.00 15.53 66.12
CA LEU A 804 -0.01 14.48 66.23
C LEU A 804 -1.34 15.15 66.59
N SER A 805 -2.25 15.27 65.61
CA SER A 805 -3.47 16.08 65.78
C SER A 805 -4.68 15.20 66.11
N ASN A 806 -4.80 14.77 67.37
CA ASN A 806 -5.87 13.88 67.85
C ASN A 806 -5.88 12.51 67.15
N ILE A 807 -4.72 11.86 67.11
CA ILE A 807 -4.53 10.58 66.41
C ILE A 807 -3.88 9.53 67.30
N THR A 808 -4.03 8.26 66.90
CA THR A 808 -3.14 7.19 67.35
C THR A 808 -2.08 6.95 66.26
N ALA A 809 -0.81 7.10 66.60
CA ALA A 809 0.32 6.77 65.75
C ALA A 809 1.02 5.51 66.27
N ASN A 810 0.90 4.41 65.55
CA ASN A 810 1.60 3.15 65.80
C ASN A 810 2.82 3.07 64.88
N ILE A 811 4.01 3.12 65.48
CA ILE A 811 5.30 3.14 64.78
C ILE A 811 6.13 1.93 65.23
N GLY A 812 6.79 1.27 64.28
CA GLY A 812 7.76 0.22 64.56
C GLY A 812 8.95 0.78 65.33
N THR A 813 9.83 1.51 64.64
CA THR A 813 10.99 2.14 65.27
C THR A 813 10.93 3.65 65.11
N LEU A 814 10.93 4.41 66.21
CA LEU A 814 11.15 5.85 66.20
C LEU A 814 12.64 6.12 66.46
N SER A 815 13.32 6.73 65.49
CA SER A 815 14.76 7.04 65.55
C SER A 815 15.00 8.54 65.44
N LEU A 816 15.97 9.09 66.17
CA LEU A 816 16.43 10.47 65.96
C LEU A 816 17.81 10.48 65.28
N THR A 817 17.96 11.33 64.26
CA THR A 817 19.25 11.68 63.65
C THR A 817 19.59 13.16 63.76
N GLY A 818 18.71 13.93 64.40
CA GLY A 818 18.96 15.28 64.87
C GLY A 818 17.90 15.72 65.88
N ASN A 819 18.16 16.86 66.54
CA ASN A 819 17.25 17.40 67.54
C ASN A 819 15.90 17.73 66.91
N SER A 820 14.84 17.16 67.48
CA SER A 820 13.50 17.18 66.89
C SER A 820 12.42 17.41 67.94
N THR A 821 11.25 17.85 67.49
CA THR A 821 10.08 18.08 68.34
C THR A 821 8.95 17.15 67.92
N ILE A 822 8.28 16.53 68.89
CA ILE A 822 6.95 15.95 68.71
C ILE A 822 5.95 16.84 69.43
N ASP A 823 4.95 17.29 68.70
CA ASP A 823 3.88 18.12 69.20
C ASP A 823 2.59 17.30 69.32
N PHE A 824 2.01 17.22 70.53
CA PHE A 824 0.75 16.50 70.76
C PHE A 824 -0.49 17.36 70.46
N ALA A 825 -0.29 18.56 69.90
CA ALA A 825 -1.31 19.47 69.39
C ALA A 825 -2.42 19.88 70.39
N GLY A 826 -2.26 19.60 71.70
CA GLY A 826 -3.23 19.94 72.73
C GLY A 826 -4.55 19.16 72.64
N ALA A 827 -4.55 18.00 71.98
CA ALA A 827 -5.70 17.10 71.83
C ALA A 827 -5.26 15.64 72.06
N ALA A 828 -6.19 14.79 72.55
CA ALA A 828 -5.90 13.43 73.01
C ALA A 828 -5.20 12.56 71.94
N SER A 829 -3.87 12.52 71.99
CA SER A 829 -3.06 11.83 70.99
C SER A 829 -2.24 10.72 71.64
N THR A 830 -2.11 9.60 70.94
CA THR A 830 -1.36 8.43 71.41
C THR A 830 -0.23 8.11 70.43
N LEU A 831 1.00 8.07 70.92
CA LEU A 831 2.17 7.61 70.18
C LEU A 831 2.62 6.26 70.75
N ASN A 832 2.46 5.21 69.97
CA ASN A 832 2.94 3.87 70.28
C ASN A 832 4.19 3.58 69.45
N VAL A 833 5.33 3.34 70.08
CA VAL A 833 6.57 2.94 69.40
C VAL A 833 7.02 1.56 69.88
N THR A 834 7.39 0.67 68.96
CA THR A 834 7.94 -0.64 69.35
C THR A 834 9.39 -0.49 69.83
N ASN A 835 10.20 0.29 69.10
CA ASN A 835 11.58 0.61 69.46
C ASN A 835 11.80 2.12 69.45
N LEU A 836 12.37 2.68 70.53
CA LEU A 836 12.75 4.08 70.65
C LEU A 836 14.28 4.22 70.67
N ASN A 837 14.84 4.90 69.68
CA ASN A 837 16.28 5.11 69.50
C ASN A 837 16.60 6.61 69.40
N LEU A 838 17.11 7.21 70.48
CA LEU A 838 17.39 8.66 70.50
C LEU A 838 18.77 9.04 69.95
N ASN A 839 19.70 8.07 69.89
CA ASN A 839 21.04 8.23 69.32
C ASN A 839 21.85 9.44 69.84
N GLY A 840 21.57 9.92 71.05
CA GLY A 840 22.24 11.06 71.66
C GLY A 840 21.63 12.43 71.34
N PHE A 841 20.52 12.49 70.60
CA PHE A 841 19.80 13.72 70.27
C PHE A 841 18.64 13.99 71.22
N THR A 842 18.28 15.27 71.37
CA THR A 842 17.15 15.69 72.19
C THR A 842 15.84 15.56 71.42
N LEU A 843 14.85 14.92 72.05
CA LEU A 843 13.45 14.89 71.64
C LEU A 843 12.64 15.83 72.53
N ASN A 844 12.16 16.94 71.98
CA ASN A 844 11.26 17.85 72.69
C ASN A 844 9.82 17.41 72.50
N ILE A 845 9.04 17.34 73.59
CA ILE A 845 7.61 17.06 73.55
C ILE A 845 6.85 18.35 73.91
N THR A 846 5.99 18.83 73.01
CA THR A 846 5.20 20.06 73.21
C THR A 846 3.70 19.77 73.22
N ASN A 847 2.95 20.70 73.81
CA ASN A 847 1.48 20.65 73.96
C ASN A 847 0.96 19.32 74.55
N TRP A 848 1.74 18.76 75.47
CA TRP A 848 1.39 17.56 76.23
C TRP A 848 0.35 17.85 77.30
N THR A 849 -0.72 17.06 77.32
CA THR A 849 -1.80 17.11 78.30
C THR A 849 -1.85 15.81 79.10
N ASN A 850 -1.53 15.90 80.38
CA ASN A 850 -1.56 14.75 81.29
C ASN A 850 -2.93 14.05 81.28
N ALA A 851 -2.90 12.72 81.31
CA ALA A 851 -4.07 11.81 81.33
C ALA A 851 -4.89 11.72 80.02
N THR A 852 -4.65 12.56 79.02
CA THR A 852 -5.27 12.43 77.70
C THR A 852 -4.27 12.06 76.61
N ASP A 853 -3.03 12.49 76.76
CA ASP A 853 -1.94 12.16 75.85
C ASP A 853 -1.12 10.98 76.38
N TYR A 854 -0.68 10.14 75.46
CA TYR A 854 0.08 8.93 75.78
C TYR A 854 1.25 8.76 74.82
N PHE A 855 2.43 8.46 75.37
CA PHE A 855 3.60 8.05 74.62
C PHE A 855 4.12 6.74 75.21
N PHE A 856 3.98 5.65 74.46
CA PHE A 856 4.39 4.31 74.86
C PHE A 856 5.58 3.85 74.02
N ALA A 857 6.56 3.23 74.67
CA ALA A 857 7.71 2.62 74.01
C ALA A 857 7.95 1.20 74.52
N THR A 858 7.77 0.18 73.69
CA THR A 858 7.96 -1.24 74.12
C THR A 858 9.43 -1.53 74.44
N ASN A 859 10.35 -1.04 73.61
CA ASN A 859 11.79 -1.11 73.83
C ASN A 859 12.37 0.31 73.73
N TRP A 860 13.20 0.73 74.69
CA TRP A 860 13.94 1.98 74.61
C TRP A 860 15.44 1.71 74.75
N THR A 861 16.16 1.88 73.65
CA THR A 861 17.59 1.55 73.55
C THR A 861 18.42 2.36 74.54
N GLY A 862 19.13 1.66 75.43
CA GLY A 862 19.97 2.26 76.46
C GLY A 862 19.23 2.75 77.72
N ALA A 863 17.89 2.71 77.75
CA ALA A 863 17.12 3.11 78.92
C ALA A 863 17.03 2.03 79.99
N THR A 864 16.99 2.45 81.25
CA THR A 864 16.69 1.57 82.39
C THR A 864 15.30 1.91 82.90
N VAL A 865 14.42 0.91 82.92
CA VAL A 865 13.04 1.04 83.41
C VAL A 865 13.01 1.61 84.82
N ASP A 866 12.02 2.45 85.10
CA ASP A 866 11.76 3.10 86.39
C ASP A 866 12.88 3.98 86.95
N THR A 867 13.84 4.36 86.11
CA THR A 867 14.84 5.40 86.43
C THR A 867 14.40 6.75 85.86
N THR A 868 14.82 7.85 86.49
CA THR A 868 14.38 9.20 86.13
C THR A 868 15.60 10.08 85.85
N GLY A 869 15.60 10.83 84.75
CA GLY A 869 16.61 11.85 84.46
C GLY A 869 18.04 11.36 84.16
N ALA A 870 18.29 10.05 84.08
CA ALA A 870 19.55 9.51 83.52
C ALA A 870 19.47 9.43 81.99
N ALA A 871 20.60 9.38 81.30
CA ALA A 871 20.61 9.14 79.86
C ALA A 871 20.13 7.71 79.56
N PRO A 872 19.30 7.48 78.53
CA PRO A 872 18.79 8.43 77.53
C PRO A 872 17.49 9.16 77.91
N MET A 873 16.89 8.96 79.09
CA MET A 873 15.61 9.61 79.44
C MET A 873 15.72 11.13 79.55
N ASN A 874 16.88 11.66 79.97
CA ASN A 874 17.16 13.10 79.97
C ASN A 874 17.26 13.73 78.58
N GLN A 875 17.22 12.92 77.51
CA GLN A 875 17.18 13.40 76.13
C GLN A 875 15.74 13.66 75.69
N VAL A 876 14.72 13.15 76.40
CA VAL A 876 13.31 13.48 76.14
C VAL A 876 12.89 14.58 77.11
N THR A 877 12.48 15.74 76.59
CA THR A 877 12.09 16.89 77.41
C THR A 877 10.64 17.27 77.13
N PHE A 878 9.77 17.18 78.12
CA PHE A 878 8.40 17.68 78.04
C PHE A 878 8.38 19.18 78.34
N ASN A 879 7.80 19.99 77.46
CA ASN A 879 7.74 21.43 77.63
C ASN A 879 6.99 21.80 78.92
N GLY A 880 7.58 22.68 79.73
CA GLY A 880 7.10 22.99 81.09
C GLY A 880 7.64 22.07 82.20
N PHE A 881 8.43 21.05 81.86
CA PHE A 881 9.08 20.14 82.81
C PHE A 881 10.61 20.16 82.63
N SER A 882 11.36 19.87 83.70
CA SER A 882 12.82 19.69 83.59
C SER A 882 13.14 18.42 82.82
N ALA A 883 14.20 18.41 82.00
CA ALA A 883 14.70 17.22 81.32
C ALA A 883 15.07 16.08 82.31
N THR A 884 15.40 16.43 83.56
CA THR A 884 15.67 15.46 84.62
C THR A 884 14.42 14.73 85.11
N ASN A 885 13.23 15.11 84.66
CA ASN A 885 11.96 14.58 85.17
C ASN A 885 11.34 13.51 84.26
N THR A 886 11.95 13.16 83.13
CA THR A 886 11.39 12.11 82.27
C THR A 886 11.71 10.72 82.81
N LYS A 887 10.71 9.83 82.78
CA LYS A 887 10.79 8.44 83.24
C LYS A 887 10.18 7.50 82.19
N TRP A 888 10.76 6.29 82.07
CA TRP A 888 10.15 5.16 81.36
C TRP A 888 9.55 4.19 82.38
N GLN A 889 8.22 4.04 82.38
CA GLN A 889 7.48 3.31 83.42
C GLN A 889 7.49 1.80 83.17
N GLY A 890 7.75 1.00 84.21
CA GLY A 890 7.85 -0.45 84.05
C GLY A 890 6.55 -1.22 83.91
N TYR A 891 5.42 -0.65 84.33
CA TYR A 891 4.15 -1.38 84.35
C TYR A 891 3.36 -1.27 83.03
N ASP A 892 3.46 -0.14 82.32
CA ASP A 892 2.74 0.12 81.07
C ASP A 892 3.66 0.59 79.92
N SER A 893 4.98 0.67 80.16
CA SER A 893 5.97 1.12 79.17
C SER A 893 5.76 2.56 78.68
N GLN A 894 5.08 3.40 79.47
CA GLN A 894 4.85 4.81 79.14
C GLN A 894 6.11 5.66 79.36
N VAL A 895 6.38 6.58 78.45
CA VAL A 895 7.35 7.68 78.59
C VAL A 895 6.61 8.92 79.07
N THR A 896 6.92 9.42 80.27
CA THR A 896 6.12 10.47 80.93
C THR A 896 6.98 11.41 81.78
N PRO A 897 6.57 12.68 82.01
CA PRO A 897 7.20 13.56 82.99
C PRO A 897 6.74 13.25 84.43
N VAL A 898 7.68 13.35 85.38
CA VAL A 898 7.51 13.14 86.84
C VAL A 898 7.44 14.50 87.57
N PRO A 899 6.65 14.66 88.66
CA PRO A 899 5.76 13.67 89.26
C PRO A 899 4.45 13.52 88.47
N GLU A 900 3.96 12.28 88.36
CA GLU A 900 2.59 12.02 87.91
C GLU A 900 1.60 12.91 88.69
N PRO A 901 0.48 13.34 88.08
CA PRO A 901 -0.50 14.18 88.77
C PRO A 901 -0.91 13.55 90.11
N ALA A 902 -1.05 14.39 91.13
CA ALA A 902 -1.55 14.01 92.45
C ALA A 902 -2.91 13.27 92.45
N THR A 903 -3.60 13.21 91.30
CA THR A 903 -4.87 12.52 91.08
C THR A 903 -4.76 10.99 91.22
N TYR A 904 -3.68 10.34 90.78
CA TYR A 904 -3.49 8.89 90.99
C TYR A 904 -3.19 8.56 92.45
N GLY A 905 -2.40 9.41 93.10
CA GLY A 905 -2.21 9.39 94.55
C GLY A 905 -3.53 9.57 95.30
N ALA A 906 -4.41 10.48 94.88
CA ALA A 906 -5.70 10.74 95.51
C ALA A 906 -6.73 9.61 95.29
N LEU A 907 -6.72 8.93 94.14
CA LEU A 907 -7.61 7.79 93.86
C LEU A 907 -7.14 6.51 94.59
N LEU A 908 -5.82 6.28 94.67
CA LEU A 908 -5.26 5.16 95.43
C LEU A 908 -5.40 5.39 96.95
N VAL A 909 -5.13 6.60 97.44
CA VAL A 909 -5.36 6.99 98.84
C VAL A 909 -6.85 7.03 99.15
N GLY A 910 -7.70 7.44 98.21
CA GLY A 910 -9.16 7.41 98.31
C GLY A 910 -9.73 5.98 98.39
N ALA A 911 -9.23 5.06 97.56
CA ALA A 911 -9.59 3.65 97.62
C ALA A 911 -9.04 2.96 98.89
N MET A 912 -7.81 3.30 99.32
CA MET A 912 -7.24 2.79 100.56
C MET A 912 -7.95 3.35 101.81
N THR A 913 -8.39 4.62 101.80
CA THR A 913 -9.20 5.21 102.88
C THR A 913 -10.62 4.67 102.88
N ALA A 914 -11.24 4.43 101.71
CA ALA A 914 -12.52 3.74 101.61
C ALA A 914 -12.45 2.28 102.08
N PHE A 915 -11.35 1.57 101.78
CA PHE A 915 -11.09 0.21 102.27
C PHE A 915 -10.83 0.20 103.79
N LEU A 916 -10.07 1.16 104.34
CA LEU A 916 -9.89 1.33 105.78
C LEU A 916 -11.21 1.71 106.49
N ALA A 917 -12.05 2.55 105.86
CA ALA A 917 -13.36 2.93 106.38
C ALA A 917 -14.37 1.76 106.33
N TRP A 918 -14.33 0.94 105.28
CA TRP A 918 -15.10 -0.30 105.17
C TRP A 918 -14.68 -1.33 106.23
N ARG A 919 -13.37 -1.51 106.43
CA ARG A 919 -12.82 -2.40 107.47
C ARG A 919 -13.16 -1.93 108.90
N ARG A 920 -13.25 -0.62 109.14
CA ARG A 920 -13.67 -0.06 110.45
C ARG A 920 -15.19 -0.08 110.70
N ARG A 921 -16.04 -0.22 109.67
CA ARG A 921 -17.50 -0.38 109.84
C ARG A 921 -17.98 -1.82 110.09
N ARG A 922 -17.08 -2.81 110.03
CA ARG A 922 -17.36 -4.22 110.31
C ARG A 922 -16.78 -4.75 111.63
N ALA A 923 -16.16 -3.87 112.43
CA ALA A 923 -15.65 -4.19 113.77
C ALA A 923 -16.59 -3.64 114.84
#